data_AF-A0A178LEJ3-F1
#
_entry.id   AF-A0A178LEJ3-F1
#
_cell.length_a   1.000
_cell.length_b   1.000
_cell.length_c   1.000
_cell.angle_alpha   90.00
_cell.angle_beta   90.00
_cell.angle_gamma   90.00
#
_symmetry.space_group_name_H-M   'P 1'
#
loop_
_entity.id
_entity.type
_entity.pdbx_description
1 polymer ?
#
loop_
_entity_poly.entity_id
_entity_poly.type
_entity_poly.pdbx_seq_one_letter_code
_entity_poly.pdbx_strand_id
1 'polypeptide(L)'
;MNMTRRSDGKWRALRNDDIYKIQPQIDAMYKGILAQELRALGYGIRVLDNQGNFELAHISREQIEAFSSRSKVIEEALAKDGKTRLDATPLEKQIIAMATRPRKDERDRHLVKEYWVTKARELGIDFGSRSHLDNREYAARSAKGQAEYSLPEGITPGQAVVQYAINHLTEREQVVSDNDLRTVALRRAIGLATPDQVDDEIRRLVKQGTLIESAPTYRMASGDADSPALSPAGWRAHLQELKGWSEKQSRQYVDMAIKRGSLEVTGKRYTTQRALKREKAILAIERAGRGQVAPLMTKEQVASALQGSTLSAGQYQAVEVIVGTNNRFVGIQGDAGTGKTYSVERAVQLIDSVNTAMNTRDPQQLTGYRVVALAPYGNQVTALKNEGLDAHTLASFFNTKNKTLDDKTIVILDEAGVVGARQIERLMREVEQTGARLIQLGDTKQTEAIEAGKPFAQLQHNGMETARIKEIQRQKDPELKRAVQYAADGKPAQALHHLQHVEELRQASDRHQAIVRDYIALTPEQRKEVLIVAGTNKDRKEINQMARKALGLSGKGKEFETLNRVDSTEAERRYAPSYKQGMVIQPEKDYKAAGLTRGELYVVDQALPGNVLVVKDRSGSRYEFNPRKATKLSVYKLEKPELSVGDLIRINRQDPKLDLTNGDRMRVTSIENGVVQLASIKEVNGQPERTVSLPTNRPLHLEHAYSATVHSAQGLTNDRVMISLNTKSRTTSQNLWYVAISRARLEARVYADSISGLPAAIAKRYDKSTALSLQQEREKQRRDPLQPRTVVDGQAGLERKRRTGLDGVSGGQART
;
A
#
# COMPACT_ATOMS: atom_id res chain seq x y z
N MET A 1 5.20 20.09 35.38
CA MET A 1 6.65 19.95 35.61
C MET A 1 7.10 18.65 34.95
N ASN A 2 8.13 18.64 34.09
CA ASN A 2 8.58 17.42 33.39
C ASN A 2 9.58 16.63 34.24
N MET A 3 9.11 15.95 35.29
CA MET A 3 9.94 15.12 36.16
C MET A 3 9.25 13.79 36.51
N THR A 4 10.02 12.71 36.54
CA THR A 4 9.60 11.40 37.03
C THR A 4 10.68 10.79 37.91
N ARG A 5 10.27 10.02 38.93
CA ARG A 5 11.18 9.34 39.87
C ARG A 5 11.32 7.88 39.46
N ARG A 6 12.54 7.46 39.16
CA ARG A 6 12.86 6.07 38.80
C ARG A 6 12.85 5.17 40.03
N SER A 7 12.82 3.85 39.81
CA SER A 7 12.91 2.83 40.86
C SER A 7 14.21 2.89 41.68
N ASP A 8 15.28 3.51 41.15
CA ASP A 8 16.52 3.80 41.86
C ASP A 8 16.45 5.08 42.72
N GLY A 9 15.27 5.68 42.84
CA GLY A 9 15.01 6.89 43.62
C GLY A 9 15.44 8.19 42.94
N LYS A 10 16.11 8.16 41.78
CA LYS A 10 16.61 9.35 41.08
C LYS A 10 15.53 10.02 40.24
N TRP A 11 15.54 11.35 40.25
CA TRP A 11 14.69 12.17 39.39
C TRP A 11 15.29 12.34 38.00
N ARG A 12 14.47 12.23 36.97
CA ARG A 12 14.82 12.42 35.56
C ARG A 12 13.69 13.13 34.81
N ALA A 13 14.03 13.76 33.69
CA ALA A 13 13.03 14.30 32.76
C ALA A 13 12.36 13.16 31.99
N LEU A 14 11.06 13.28 31.73
CA LEU A 14 10.30 12.35 30.91
C LEU A 14 10.46 12.72 29.43
N ARG A 15 10.60 11.72 28.58
CA ARG A 15 10.65 11.84 27.12
C ARG A 15 9.34 11.32 26.56
N ASN A 16 8.67 12.11 25.72
CA ASN A 16 7.28 11.85 25.30
C ASN A 16 7.16 10.99 24.03
N ASP A 17 8.27 10.55 23.44
CA ASP A 17 8.28 9.89 22.13
C ASP A 17 7.36 8.67 22.07
N ASP A 18 7.31 7.88 23.15
CA ASP A 18 6.43 6.70 23.19
C ASP A 18 4.95 7.07 23.29
N ILE A 19 4.61 8.17 23.98
CA ILE A 19 3.25 8.72 24.01
C ILE A 19 2.83 9.14 22.60
N TYR A 20 3.72 9.79 21.84
CA TYR A 20 3.44 10.16 20.45
C TYR A 20 3.23 8.93 19.55
N LYS A 21 3.98 7.84 19.76
CA LYS A 21 3.82 6.58 19.00
C LYS A 21 2.45 5.94 19.22
N ILE A 22 1.93 5.98 20.44
CA ILE A 22 0.62 5.37 20.80
C ILE A 22 -0.53 6.38 20.84
N GLN A 23 -0.30 7.65 20.49
CA GLN A 23 -1.32 8.70 20.49
C GLN A 23 -2.60 8.29 19.74
N PRO A 24 -2.54 7.64 18.56
CA PRO A 24 -3.75 7.19 17.87
C PRO A 24 -4.57 6.16 18.67
N GLN A 25 -3.90 5.30 19.44
CA GLN A 25 -4.54 4.30 20.30
C GLN A 25 -5.20 4.96 21.51
N ILE A 26 -4.50 5.90 22.16
CA ILE A 26 -5.03 6.66 23.30
C ILE A 26 -6.27 7.46 22.89
N ASP A 27 -6.22 8.15 21.74
CA ASP A 27 -7.36 8.90 21.19
C ASP A 27 -8.57 7.98 20.94
N ALA A 28 -8.34 6.83 20.30
CA ALA A 28 -9.39 5.86 20.04
C ALA A 28 -10.00 5.28 21.34
N MET A 29 -9.17 5.02 22.35
CA MET A 29 -9.61 4.53 23.66
C MET A 29 -10.45 5.59 24.38
N TYR A 30 -9.99 6.84 24.44
CA TYR A 30 -10.73 7.97 25.03
C TYR A 30 -12.11 8.12 24.37
N LYS A 31 -12.15 8.17 23.04
CA LYS A 31 -13.42 8.28 22.29
C LYS A 31 -14.34 7.08 22.51
N GLY A 32 -13.78 5.88 22.60
CA GLY A 32 -14.54 4.66 22.90
C GLY A 32 -15.24 4.71 24.26
N ILE A 33 -14.49 5.07 25.31
CA ILE A 33 -15.03 5.22 26.67
C ILE A 33 -16.07 6.34 26.73
N LEU A 34 -15.76 7.51 26.15
CA LEU A 34 -16.70 8.63 26.11
C LEU A 34 -18.02 8.27 25.41
N ALA A 35 -17.95 7.58 24.26
CA ALA A 35 -19.15 7.13 23.55
C ALA A 35 -19.95 6.11 24.36
N GLN A 36 -19.28 5.25 25.13
CA GLN A 36 -19.93 4.29 26.03
C GLN A 36 -20.66 5.02 27.18
N GLU A 37 -20.01 5.96 27.84
CA GLU A 37 -20.59 6.72 28.95
C GLU A 37 -21.77 7.58 28.47
N LEU A 38 -21.66 8.25 27.32
CA LEU A 38 -22.75 9.02 26.73
C LEU A 38 -23.98 8.14 26.43
N ARG A 39 -23.77 6.91 25.99
CA ARG A 39 -24.87 5.97 25.76
C ARG A 39 -25.49 5.42 27.02
N ALA A 40 -24.67 5.18 28.05
CA ALA A 40 -25.19 4.81 29.37
C ALA A 40 -26.08 5.93 29.94
N LEU A 41 -25.81 7.19 29.57
CA LEU A 41 -26.67 8.34 29.86
C LEU A 41 -27.87 8.49 28.92
N GLY A 42 -28.04 7.62 27.91
CA GLY A 42 -29.17 7.60 26.98
C GLY A 42 -28.95 8.34 25.66
N TYR A 43 -27.75 8.88 25.39
CA TYR A 43 -27.49 9.60 24.15
C TYR A 43 -27.21 8.68 22.96
N GLY A 44 -27.91 8.90 21.85
CA GLY A 44 -27.60 8.27 20.56
C GLY A 44 -26.27 8.76 19.98
N ILE A 45 -25.49 7.85 19.36
CA ILE A 45 -24.17 8.15 18.78
C ILE A 45 -24.16 7.86 17.28
N ARG A 46 -23.64 8.82 16.50
CA ARG A 46 -23.39 8.71 15.06
C ARG A 46 -21.88 8.71 14.79
N VAL A 47 -21.35 7.61 14.27
CA VAL A 47 -19.94 7.52 13.84
C VAL A 47 -19.79 8.09 12.43
N LEU A 48 -18.82 8.97 12.24
CA LEU A 48 -18.63 9.76 11.02
C LEU A 48 -17.61 9.15 10.06
N ASP A 49 -16.59 8.46 10.57
CA ASP A 49 -15.47 7.98 9.76
C ASP A 49 -14.74 6.77 10.37
N ASN A 50 -13.75 6.27 9.61
CA ASN A 50 -12.86 5.18 10.03
C ASN A 50 -11.84 5.58 11.11
N GLN A 51 -11.73 6.87 11.44
CA GLN A 51 -10.85 7.35 12.50
C GLN A 51 -11.54 7.29 13.87
N GLY A 52 -12.81 6.92 13.90
CA GLY A 52 -13.58 6.85 15.12
C GLY A 52 -14.12 8.21 15.57
N ASN A 53 -14.18 9.20 14.67
CA ASN A 53 -14.84 10.44 15.02
C ASN A 53 -16.36 10.19 15.10
N PHE A 54 -16.99 10.72 16.14
CA PHE A 54 -18.43 10.56 16.38
C PHE A 54 -19.06 11.85 16.87
N GLU A 55 -20.37 11.94 16.66
CA GLU A 55 -21.25 13.02 17.12
C GLU A 55 -22.46 12.43 17.83
N LEU A 56 -23.19 13.27 18.56
CA LEU A 56 -24.50 12.93 19.10
C LEU A 56 -25.51 12.86 17.95
N ALA A 57 -26.27 11.77 17.89
CA ALA A 57 -27.16 11.49 16.76
C ALA A 57 -28.31 12.51 16.61
N HIS A 58 -28.77 13.10 17.71
CA HIS A 58 -29.85 14.09 17.76
C HIS A 58 -29.37 15.51 17.42
N ILE A 59 -28.06 15.77 17.41
CA ILE A 59 -27.53 17.07 16.99
C ILE A 59 -27.32 17.06 15.47
N SER A 60 -27.98 18.01 14.80
CA SER A 60 -27.89 18.15 13.35
C SER A 60 -26.53 18.72 12.94
N ARG A 61 -26.13 18.45 11.69
CA ARG A 61 -24.89 19.02 11.16
C ARG A 61 -24.95 20.54 11.07
N GLU A 62 -26.10 21.09 10.71
CA GLU A 62 -26.33 22.53 10.66
C GLU A 62 -26.13 23.18 12.04
N GLN A 63 -26.65 22.55 13.10
CA GLN A 63 -26.43 22.97 14.48
C GLN A 63 -24.93 23.00 14.82
N ILE A 64 -24.17 21.95 14.48
CA ILE A 64 -22.73 21.89 14.75
C ILE A 64 -21.97 22.97 13.98
N GLU A 65 -22.25 23.11 12.68
CA GLU A 65 -21.58 24.07 11.80
C GLU A 65 -21.85 25.51 12.23
N ALA A 66 -23.03 25.80 12.78
CA ALA A 66 -23.38 27.12 13.28
C ALA A 66 -22.51 27.55 14.49
N PHE A 67 -22.04 26.61 15.32
CA PHE A 67 -21.08 26.89 16.39
C PHE A 67 -19.61 26.80 15.95
N SER A 68 -19.35 26.41 14.70
CA SER A 68 -18.03 26.30 14.10
C SER A 68 -17.60 27.59 13.39
N SER A 69 -17.89 28.76 13.97
CA SER A 69 -17.59 30.07 13.36
C SER A 69 -16.13 30.23 12.94
N ARG A 70 -15.20 29.69 13.74
CA ARG A 70 -13.76 29.67 13.42
C ARG A 70 -13.42 28.86 12.17
N SER A 71 -14.09 27.74 11.95
CA SER A 71 -13.91 26.92 10.74
C SER A 71 -14.32 27.69 9.49
N LYS A 72 -15.44 28.41 9.58
CA LYS A 72 -15.98 29.22 8.49
C LYS A 72 -15.04 30.38 8.13
N VAL A 73 -14.47 31.07 9.12
CA VAL A 73 -13.45 32.13 8.90
C VAL A 73 -12.20 31.59 8.20
N ILE A 74 -11.74 30.39 8.59
CA ILE A 74 -10.59 29.75 7.93
C ILE A 74 -10.94 29.36 6.49
N GLU A 75 -12.16 28.87 6.25
CA GLU A 75 -12.63 28.50 4.91
C GLU A 75 -12.79 29.73 4.00
N GLU A 76 -13.36 30.82 4.49
CA GLU A 76 -13.46 32.09 3.77
C GLU A 76 -12.09 32.70 3.48
N ALA A 77 -11.15 32.62 4.43
CA ALA A 77 -9.77 33.06 4.21
C ALA A 77 -9.06 32.20 3.16
N LEU A 78 -9.27 30.88 3.17
CA LEU A 78 -8.74 29.98 2.15
C LEU A 78 -9.37 30.24 0.77
N ALA A 79 -10.67 30.54 0.72
CA ALA A 79 -11.38 30.82 -0.51
C ALA A 79 -10.89 32.09 -1.21
N LYS A 80 -10.43 33.10 -0.44
CA LYS A 80 -9.77 34.30 -0.99
C LYS A 80 -8.49 33.98 -1.77
N ASP A 81 -7.82 32.88 -1.41
CA ASP A 81 -6.64 32.37 -2.11
C ASP A 81 -7.01 31.32 -3.19
N GLY A 82 -8.29 31.19 -3.53
CA GLY A 82 -8.79 30.20 -4.49
C GLY A 82 -8.65 28.75 -4.01
N LYS A 83 -8.49 28.54 -2.70
CA LYS A 83 -8.25 27.22 -2.10
C LYS A 83 -9.44 26.79 -1.25
N THR A 84 -9.72 25.49 -1.24
CA THR A 84 -10.64 24.91 -0.26
C THR A 84 -9.87 24.37 0.94
N ARG A 85 -10.59 24.09 2.03
CA ARG A 85 -10.02 23.39 3.19
C ARG A 85 -9.52 21.99 2.85
N LEU A 86 -9.98 21.38 1.76
CA LEU A 86 -9.48 20.08 1.31
C LEU A 86 -8.14 20.20 0.59
N ASP A 87 -7.92 21.33 -0.10
CA ASP A 87 -6.73 21.56 -0.93
C ASP A 87 -5.58 22.25 -0.17
N ALA A 88 -5.90 22.93 0.94
CA ALA A 88 -4.93 23.60 1.77
C ALA A 88 -4.06 22.63 2.60
N THR A 89 -2.76 22.90 2.66
CA THR A 89 -1.79 22.15 3.45
C THR A 89 -2.03 22.33 4.95
N PRO A 90 -1.58 21.39 5.81
CA PRO A 90 -1.67 21.55 7.26
C PRO A 90 -0.99 22.83 7.78
N LEU A 91 0.14 23.20 7.18
CA LEU A 91 0.88 24.41 7.55
C LEU A 91 0.10 25.68 7.16
N GLU A 92 -0.47 25.76 5.96
CA GLU A 92 -1.30 26.91 5.55
C GLU A 92 -2.54 27.03 6.44
N LYS A 93 -3.21 25.91 6.74
CA LYS A 93 -4.33 25.88 7.69
C LYS A 93 -3.90 26.39 9.07
N GLN A 94 -2.71 26.02 9.52
CA GLN A 94 -2.17 26.48 10.79
C GLN A 94 -1.81 27.96 10.76
N ILE A 95 -1.17 28.45 9.69
CA ILE A 95 -0.83 29.86 9.49
C ILE A 95 -2.10 30.72 9.47
N ILE A 96 -3.10 30.35 8.65
CA ILE A 96 -4.38 31.06 8.58
C ILE A 96 -5.09 30.99 9.92
N ALA A 97 -5.09 29.83 10.60
CA ALA A 97 -5.69 29.70 11.93
C ALA A 97 -4.98 30.49 13.02
N MET A 98 -3.71 30.87 12.82
CA MET A 98 -2.93 31.75 13.71
C MET A 98 -3.12 33.22 13.34
N ALA A 99 -3.13 33.56 12.05
CA ALA A 99 -3.32 34.92 11.55
C ALA A 99 -4.75 35.44 11.79
N THR A 100 -5.75 34.56 11.68
CA THR A 100 -7.16 34.88 11.97
C THR A 100 -7.51 34.75 13.45
N ARG A 101 -6.53 34.53 14.34
CA ARG A 101 -6.76 34.37 15.78
C ARG A 101 -6.89 35.75 16.45
N PRO A 102 -8.08 36.16 16.93
CA PRO A 102 -8.19 37.35 17.76
C PRO A 102 -7.43 37.15 19.08
N ARG A 103 -6.90 38.24 19.65
CA ARG A 103 -6.35 38.23 21.03
C ARG A 103 -7.47 37.80 21.98
N LYS A 104 -7.20 36.84 22.87
CA LYS A 104 -8.16 36.43 23.90
C LYS A 104 -8.25 37.55 24.94
N ASP A 105 -9.31 38.35 24.92
CA ASP A 105 -9.66 39.21 26.04
C ASP A 105 -10.51 38.40 27.03
N GLU A 106 -10.08 38.31 28.28
CA GLU A 106 -10.76 37.51 29.31
C GLU A 106 -12.05 38.17 29.83
N ARG A 107 -12.26 39.45 29.51
CA ARG A 107 -13.34 40.31 30.01
C ARG A 107 -14.71 40.08 29.36
N ASP A 108 -14.78 39.37 28.22
CA ASP A 108 -16.02 39.14 27.45
C ASP A 108 -16.64 37.74 27.62
N ARG A 109 -16.21 36.95 28.61
CA ARG A 109 -16.73 35.58 28.82
C ARG A 109 -18.25 35.51 28.97
N HIS A 110 -18.85 36.53 29.60
CA HIS A 110 -20.31 36.61 29.77
C HIS A 110 -21.03 36.86 28.44
N LEU A 111 -20.55 37.80 27.62
CA LEU A 111 -21.12 38.11 26.30
C LEU A 111 -20.99 36.92 25.35
N VAL A 112 -19.86 36.20 25.37
CA VAL A 112 -19.67 34.98 24.56
C VAL A 112 -20.65 33.88 24.98
N LYS A 113 -20.86 33.70 26.29
CA LYS A 113 -21.84 32.73 26.81
C LYS A 113 -23.26 33.11 26.40
N GLU A 114 -23.64 34.38 26.52
CA GLU A 114 -24.96 34.89 26.13
C GLU A 114 -25.20 34.68 24.63
N TYR A 115 -24.23 35.01 23.78
CA TYR A 115 -24.27 34.70 22.36
C TYR A 115 -24.51 33.21 22.08
N TRP A 116 -23.77 32.32 22.76
CA TRP A 116 -23.96 30.87 22.57
C TRP A 116 -25.35 30.39 23.00
N VAL A 117 -25.89 30.90 24.11
CA VAL A 117 -27.22 30.54 24.60
C VAL A 117 -28.31 31.04 23.63
N THR A 118 -28.22 32.29 23.19
CA THR A 118 -29.17 32.86 22.22
C THR A 118 -29.14 32.08 20.91
N LYS A 119 -27.94 31.83 20.38
CA LYS A 119 -27.76 31.06 19.14
C LYS A 119 -28.24 29.62 19.27
N ALA A 120 -28.03 28.99 20.42
CA ALA A 120 -28.54 27.64 20.68
C ALA A 120 -30.07 27.60 20.58
N ARG A 121 -30.75 28.59 21.20
CA ARG A 121 -32.21 28.72 21.12
C ARG A 121 -32.71 28.96 19.68
N GLU A 122 -32.04 29.84 18.93
CA GLU A 122 -32.36 30.10 17.51
C GLU A 122 -32.26 28.84 16.65
N LEU A 123 -31.30 27.97 16.95
CA LEU A 123 -31.08 26.68 16.26
C LEU A 123 -31.93 25.54 16.82
N GLY A 124 -32.85 25.83 17.74
CA GLY A 124 -33.72 24.84 18.37
C GLY A 124 -33.00 23.85 19.29
N ILE A 125 -31.84 24.22 19.83
CA ILE A 125 -31.09 23.41 20.81
C ILE A 125 -31.52 23.83 22.22
N ASP A 126 -32.21 22.93 22.94
CA ASP A 126 -32.62 23.14 24.33
C ASP A 126 -31.71 22.37 25.29
N PHE A 127 -31.20 23.05 26.32
CA PHE A 127 -30.35 22.48 27.38
C PHE A 127 -31.01 22.56 28.78
N GLY A 128 -32.27 22.97 28.89
CA GLY A 128 -32.99 23.12 30.15
C GLY A 128 -33.43 21.80 30.80
N SER A 129 -33.93 21.86 32.04
CA SER A 129 -34.54 20.71 32.75
C SER A 129 -35.85 20.22 32.13
N ARG A 130 -36.44 21.02 31.24
CA ARG A 130 -37.56 20.69 30.34
C ARG A 130 -37.10 20.53 28.89
N SER A 131 -35.79 20.50 28.63
CA SER A 131 -35.28 20.15 27.32
C SER A 131 -35.88 18.82 26.93
N HIS A 132 -36.72 18.86 25.91
CA HIS A 132 -37.15 17.69 25.17
C HIS A 132 -35.95 17.22 24.35
N LEU A 133 -34.89 16.77 25.03
CA LEU A 133 -33.78 16.05 24.42
C LEU A 133 -34.19 14.69 23.90
N ASP A 134 -35.46 14.30 24.08
CA ASP A 134 -36.15 13.35 23.22
C ASP A 134 -37.64 13.31 23.62
N ASN A 135 -38.54 13.44 22.64
CA ASN A 135 -39.73 12.61 22.68
C ASN A 135 -39.27 11.21 23.10
N ARG A 136 -39.92 10.63 24.11
CA ARG A 136 -39.76 9.21 24.52
C ARG A 136 -40.10 8.21 23.39
N GLU A 137 -39.96 8.59 22.12
CA GLU A 137 -40.07 7.78 20.92
C GLU A 137 -38.73 7.36 20.31
N TYR A 138 -37.56 7.83 20.78
CA TYR A 138 -36.33 7.09 20.47
C TYR A 138 -36.27 5.80 21.31
N ALA A 139 -36.63 5.87 22.59
CA ALA A 139 -36.82 4.73 23.50
C ALA A 139 -37.95 3.77 23.05
N ALA A 140 -39.09 4.28 22.59
CA ALA A 140 -40.22 3.42 22.19
C ALA A 140 -40.00 2.69 20.84
N ARG A 141 -39.13 3.20 19.96
CA ARG A 141 -38.65 2.42 18.78
C ARG A 141 -37.46 1.52 19.11
N SER A 142 -36.65 1.87 20.11
CA SER A 142 -35.52 1.05 20.59
C SER A 142 -35.91 -0.02 21.63
N ALA A 143 -37.17 -0.07 22.07
CA ALA A 143 -37.76 -1.20 22.79
C ALA A 143 -37.82 -2.50 21.95
N LYS A 144 -37.54 -2.43 20.64
CA LYS A 144 -37.02 -3.58 19.86
C LYS A 144 -35.49 -3.61 19.97
N GLY A 145 -34.99 -3.92 21.16
CA GLY A 145 -33.56 -3.94 21.55
C GLY A 145 -32.67 -4.98 20.86
N GLN A 146 -32.98 -5.36 19.60
CA GLN A 146 -32.19 -6.30 18.79
C GLN A 146 -31.69 -5.68 17.47
N ALA A 147 -32.19 -4.52 17.04
CA ALA A 147 -31.90 -3.97 15.70
C ALA A 147 -30.75 -2.95 15.64
N GLU A 148 -30.17 -2.54 16.77
CA GLU A 148 -29.26 -1.37 16.84
C GLU A 148 -27.88 -1.60 16.18
N TYR A 149 -27.47 -2.85 16.04
CA TYR A 149 -26.28 -3.20 15.27
C TYR A 149 -26.67 -4.36 14.38
N SER A 150 -26.74 -4.15 13.07
CA SER A 150 -26.84 -5.24 12.10
C SER A 150 -25.51 -6.02 12.10
N LEU A 151 -25.25 -6.72 13.20
CA LEU A 151 -24.24 -7.75 13.34
C LEU A 151 -24.79 -9.06 12.76
N PRO A 152 -23.94 -9.95 12.25
CA PRO A 152 -24.37 -11.29 11.91
C PRO A 152 -24.82 -12.01 13.18
N GLU A 153 -25.78 -12.91 13.05
CA GLU A 153 -26.22 -13.77 14.14
C GLU A 153 -25.02 -14.52 14.76
N GLY A 154 -25.01 -14.62 16.08
CA GLY A 154 -24.00 -15.38 16.84
C GLY A 154 -22.65 -14.68 17.04
N ILE A 155 -22.47 -13.44 16.58
CA ILE A 155 -21.21 -12.69 16.75
C ILE A 155 -21.39 -11.58 17.80
N THR A 156 -20.54 -11.59 18.83
CA THR A 156 -20.52 -10.53 19.85
C THR A 156 -19.93 -9.22 19.28
N PRO A 157 -20.23 -8.05 19.87
CA PRO A 157 -19.64 -6.78 19.44
C PRO A 157 -18.10 -6.78 19.42
N GLY A 158 -17.45 -7.31 20.48
CA GLY A 158 -15.99 -7.45 20.55
C GLY A 158 -15.42 -8.30 19.40
N GLN A 159 -16.04 -9.44 19.12
CA GLN A 159 -15.69 -10.28 17.96
C GLN A 159 -15.83 -9.54 16.65
N ALA A 160 -16.92 -8.80 16.44
CA ALA A 160 -17.17 -8.10 15.19
C ALA A 160 -16.11 -7.02 14.88
N VAL A 161 -15.68 -6.26 15.89
CA VAL A 161 -14.73 -5.16 15.69
C VAL A 161 -13.29 -5.64 15.55
N VAL A 162 -12.89 -6.67 16.30
CA VAL A 162 -11.57 -7.30 16.13
C VAL A 162 -11.50 -8.04 14.79
N GLN A 163 -12.56 -8.74 14.38
CA GLN A 163 -12.63 -9.39 13.08
C GLN A 163 -12.57 -8.38 11.92
N TYR A 164 -13.19 -7.21 12.07
CA TYR A 164 -13.04 -6.09 11.13
C TYR A 164 -11.58 -5.63 11.05
N ALA A 165 -10.94 -5.37 12.19
CA ALA A 165 -9.56 -4.91 12.25
C ALA A 165 -8.59 -5.91 11.61
N ILE A 166 -8.75 -7.21 11.91
CA ILE A 166 -7.99 -8.29 11.27
C ILE A 166 -8.22 -8.26 9.75
N ASN A 167 -9.47 -8.21 9.27
CA ASN A 167 -9.74 -8.23 7.84
C ASN A 167 -9.21 -7.00 7.10
N HIS A 168 -9.33 -5.81 7.71
CA HIS A 168 -8.84 -4.56 7.17
C HIS A 168 -7.31 -4.58 7.04
N LEU A 169 -6.60 -4.89 8.13
CA LEU A 169 -5.14 -4.89 8.14
C LEU A 169 -4.55 -6.03 7.31
N THR A 170 -5.15 -7.23 7.39
CA THR A 170 -4.62 -8.42 6.70
C THR A 170 -4.90 -8.50 5.21
N GLU A 171 -5.60 -7.51 4.65
CA GLU A 171 -5.73 -7.36 3.21
C GLU A 171 -4.38 -6.99 2.57
N ARG A 172 -3.59 -6.15 3.24
CA ARG A 172 -2.32 -5.62 2.74
C ARG A 172 -1.10 -6.19 3.47
N GLU A 173 -1.26 -6.52 4.76
CA GLU A 173 -0.18 -7.01 5.60
C GLU A 173 -0.39 -8.47 6.00
N GLN A 174 0.65 -9.30 5.99
CA GLN A 174 0.53 -10.65 6.57
C GLN A 174 0.80 -10.69 8.08
N VAL A 175 1.56 -9.71 8.56
CA VAL A 175 1.94 -9.56 9.96
C VAL A 175 1.54 -8.16 10.38
N VAL A 176 0.71 -8.07 11.41
CA VAL A 176 0.15 -6.81 11.91
C VAL A 176 0.74 -6.51 13.28
N SER A 177 1.02 -5.24 13.57
CA SER A 177 1.43 -4.84 14.92
C SER A 177 0.23 -4.86 15.87
N ASP A 178 0.47 -5.10 17.15
CA ASP A 178 -0.55 -5.03 18.20
C ASP A 178 -1.13 -3.64 18.34
N ASN A 179 -0.30 -2.60 18.21
CA ASN A 179 -0.72 -1.21 18.22
C ASN A 179 -1.70 -0.91 17.08
N ASP A 180 -1.41 -1.34 15.84
CA ASP A 180 -2.30 -1.11 14.70
C ASP A 180 -3.60 -1.90 14.83
N LEU A 181 -3.51 -3.18 15.24
CA LEU A 181 -4.66 -4.04 15.45
C LEU A 181 -5.62 -3.44 16.48
N ARG A 182 -5.10 -3.01 17.63
CA ARG A 182 -5.88 -2.38 18.71
C ARG A 182 -6.43 -1.04 18.27
N THR A 183 -5.62 -0.19 17.65
CA THR A 183 -6.07 1.14 17.19
C THR A 183 -7.24 1.01 16.22
N VAL A 184 -7.14 0.13 15.22
CA VAL A 184 -8.23 -0.07 14.24
C VAL A 184 -9.46 -0.70 14.92
N ALA A 185 -9.28 -1.68 15.79
CA ALA A 185 -10.39 -2.31 16.51
C ALA A 185 -11.12 -1.31 17.42
N LEU A 186 -10.40 -0.49 18.18
CA LEU A 186 -10.96 0.52 19.08
C LEU A 186 -11.70 1.62 18.30
N ARG A 187 -11.15 2.11 17.19
CA ARG A 187 -11.85 3.05 16.29
C ARG A 187 -13.18 2.48 15.80
N ARG A 188 -13.19 1.19 15.46
CA ARG A 188 -14.40 0.49 15.04
C ARG A 188 -15.38 0.19 16.19
N ALA A 189 -14.86 0.06 17.41
CA ALA A 189 -15.59 -0.22 18.65
C ALA A 189 -16.43 0.96 19.15
N ILE A 190 -16.19 2.17 18.66
CA ILE A 190 -16.92 3.37 19.09
C ILE A 190 -18.41 3.17 18.86
N GLY A 191 -19.13 3.23 19.98
CA GLY A 191 -20.55 2.97 19.99
C GLY A 191 -20.92 1.55 19.55
N LEU A 192 -20.12 0.54 19.90
CA LEU A 192 -20.43 -0.86 19.62
C LEU A 192 -19.86 -1.81 20.67
N ALA A 193 -18.59 -1.63 21.05
CA ALA A 193 -17.89 -2.50 22.00
C ALA A 193 -17.02 -1.68 22.95
N THR A 194 -16.71 -2.24 24.12
CA THR A 194 -15.81 -1.61 25.10
C THR A 194 -14.34 -1.95 24.79
N PRO A 195 -13.38 -1.15 25.27
CA PRO A 195 -11.96 -1.50 25.17
C PRO A 195 -11.63 -2.87 25.76
N ASP A 196 -12.23 -3.22 26.90
CA ASP A 196 -12.02 -4.53 27.54
C ASP A 196 -12.50 -5.69 26.66
N GLN A 197 -13.64 -5.54 25.99
CA GLN A 197 -14.16 -6.55 25.05
C GLN A 197 -13.22 -6.75 23.84
N VAL A 198 -12.59 -5.67 23.36
CA VAL A 198 -11.58 -5.75 22.29
C VAL A 198 -10.37 -6.55 22.76
N ASP A 199 -9.91 -6.25 23.97
CA ASP A 199 -8.75 -6.88 24.59
C ASP A 199 -8.97 -8.37 24.91
N ASP A 200 -10.13 -8.69 25.46
CA ASP A 200 -10.57 -10.07 25.74
C ASP A 200 -10.66 -10.88 24.45
N GLU A 201 -11.21 -10.31 23.40
CA GLU A 201 -11.32 -10.99 22.11
C GLU A 201 -9.94 -11.26 21.48
N ILE A 202 -9.02 -10.28 21.51
CA ILE A 202 -7.65 -10.51 21.04
C ILE A 202 -6.99 -11.64 21.84
N ARG A 203 -7.08 -11.62 23.18
CA ARG A 203 -6.56 -12.70 24.04
C ARG A 203 -7.18 -14.05 23.71
N ARG A 204 -8.50 -14.10 23.50
CA ARG A 204 -9.24 -15.32 23.13
C ARG A 204 -8.75 -15.88 21.80
N LEU A 205 -8.58 -15.05 20.77
CA LEU A 205 -8.09 -15.46 19.45
C LEU A 205 -6.64 -15.96 19.50
N VAL A 206 -5.79 -15.35 20.35
CA VAL A 206 -4.42 -15.84 20.59
C VAL A 206 -4.44 -17.21 21.28
N LYS A 207 -5.25 -17.36 22.34
CA LYS A 207 -5.38 -18.63 23.08
C LYS A 207 -5.88 -19.77 22.18
N GLN A 208 -6.80 -19.48 21.26
CA GLN A 208 -7.31 -20.45 20.29
C GLN A 208 -6.36 -20.73 19.11
N GLY A 209 -5.31 -19.91 18.93
CA GLY A 209 -4.39 -20.02 17.80
C GLY A 209 -4.91 -19.47 16.48
N THR A 210 -6.11 -18.85 16.45
CA THR A 210 -6.61 -18.13 15.27
C THR A 210 -5.72 -16.94 14.94
N LEU A 211 -5.29 -16.22 15.97
CA LEU A 211 -4.26 -15.20 15.91
C LEU A 211 -2.95 -15.79 16.46
N ILE A 212 -1.88 -15.72 15.70
CA ILE A 212 -0.58 -16.28 16.06
C ILE A 212 0.32 -15.12 16.47
N GLU A 213 0.64 -15.05 17.77
CA GLU A 213 1.57 -14.08 18.33
C GLU A 213 3.02 -14.45 17.97
N SER A 214 3.78 -13.45 17.49
CA SER A 214 5.21 -13.55 17.19
C SER A 214 6.08 -13.64 18.43
N ALA A 215 7.31 -14.12 18.23
CA ALA A 215 8.39 -13.93 19.18
C ALA A 215 8.59 -12.42 19.49
N PRO A 216 8.92 -12.03 20.74
CA PRO A 216 9.32 -10.66 21.04
C PRO A 216 10.48 -10.25 20.13
N THR A 217 10.30 -9.08 19.52
CA THR A 217 11.32 -8.46 18.68
C THR A 217 11.96 -7.32 19.45
N TYR A 218 13.18 -6.97 19.06
CA TYR A 218 13.99 -5.98 19.74
C TYR A 218 14.57 -5.00 18.74
N ARG A 219 14.74 -3.77 19.17
CA ARG A 219 15.37 -2.69 18.41
C ARG A 219 16.45 -2.02 19.25
N MET A 220 17.51 -1.53 18.61
CA MET A 220 18.53 -0.72 19.27
C MET A 220 17.92 0.55 19.89
N ALA A 221 18.13 0.77 21.19
CA ALA A 221 17.61 1.92 21.94
C ALA A 221 18.14 3.27 21.42
N SER A 222 19.40 3.28 20.96
CA SER A 222 20.06 4.44 20.36
C SER A 222 19.81 4.56 18.85
N GLY A 223 19.04 3.65 18.26
CA GLY A 223 18.80 3.63 16.82
C GLY A 223 17.62 4.50 16.41
N ASP A 224 17.62 4.94 15.15
CA ASP A 224 16.46 5.62 14.56
C ASP A 224 15.21 4.74 14.59
N ALA A 225 14.03 5.35 14.49
CA ALA A 225 12.74 4.65 14.46
C ALA A 225 12.62 3.58 13.35
N ASP A 226 13.49 3.62 12.36
CA ASP A 226 13.58 2.68 11.23
C ASP A 226 14.58 1.53 11.47
N SER A 227 15.24 1.48 12.63
CA SER A 227 16.13 0.37 12.98
C SER A 227 15.36 -0.96 12.98
N PRO A 228 15.96 -2.05 12.46
CA PRO A 228 15.26 -3.30 12.27
C PRO A 228 14.77 -3.86 13.61
N ALA A 229 13.50 -4.25 13.63
CA ALA A 229 12.89 -4.93 14.78
C ALA A 229 13.03 -6.44 14.58
N LEU A 230 14.05 -7.03 15.17
CA LEU A 230 14.42 -8.44 14.97
C LEU A 230 14.20 -9.27 16.23
N SER A 231 13.89 -10.54 16.05
CA SER A 231 13.90 -11.49 17.16
C SER A 231 15.35 -11.67 17.66
N PRO A 232 15.57 -12.22 18.86
CA PRO A 232 16.93 -12.53 19.32
C PRO A 232 17.70 -13.44 18.35
N ALA A 233 17.00 -14.39 17.70
CA ALA A 233 17.58 -15.20 16.63
C ALA A 233 17.89 -14.36 15.37
N GLY A 234 17.01 -13.43 15.00
CA GLY A 234 17.23 -12.50 13.90
C GLY A 234 18.44 -11.58 14.14
N TRP A 235 18.60 -11.03 15.34
CA TRP A 235 19.79 -10.25 15.72
C TRP A 235 21.07 -11.07 15.66
N ARG A 236 21.03 -12.34 16.10
CA ARG A 236 22.18 -13.24 15.99
C ARG A 236 22.60 -13.42 14.53
N ALA A 237 21.67 -13.79 13.66
CA ALA A 237 21.92 -13.97 12.23
C ALA A 237 22.43 -12.66 11.58
N HIS A 238 21.81 -11.53 11.93
CA HIS A 238 22.24 -10.23 11.44
C HIS A 238 23.67 -9.87 11.85
N LEU A 239 24.06 -10.17 13.08
CA LEU A 239 25.44 -9.95 13.56
C LEU A 239 26.44 -10.92 12.93
N GLN A 240 26.05 -12.17 12.68
CA GLN A 240 26.88 -13.11 11.93
C GLN A 240 27.14 -12.60 10.51
N GLU A 241 26.09 -12.14 9.81
CA GLU A 241 26.21 -11.62 8.45
C GLU A 241 27.02 -10.31 8.41
N LEU A 242 26.71 -9.36 9.29
CA LEU A 242 27.27 -8.01 9.25
C LEU A 242 28.68 -7.93 9.86
N LYS A 243 29.00 -8.76 10.85
CA LYS A 243 30.27 -8.72 11.58
C LYS A 243 31.11 -10.00 11.43
N GLY A 244 30.62 -11.02 10.72
CA GLY A 244 31.30 -12.32 10.64
C GLY A 244 31.40 -13.05 11.97
N TRP A 245 30.59 -12.68 12.97
CA TRP A 245 30.68 -13.24 14.31
C TRP A 245 30.24 -14.72 14.36
N SER A 246 30.81 -15.48 15.29
CA SER A 246 30.33 -16.85 15.57
C SER A 246 28.98 -16.83 16.30
N GLU A 247 28.22 -17.93 16.22
CA GLU A 247 26.93 -18.09 16.93
C GLU A 247 27.06 -17.81 18.44
N LYS A 248 28.18 -18.23 19.06
CA LYS A 248 28.43 -17.99 20.49
C LYS A 248 28.60 -16.50 20.80
N GLN A 249 29.39 -15.78 20.00
CA GLN A 249 29.63 -14.34 20.18
C GLN A 249 28.35 -13.53 19.95
N SER A 250 27.64 -13.83 18.86
CA SER A 250 26.37 -13.18 18.53
C SER A 250 25.33 -13.40 19.63
N ARG A 251 25.21 -14.62 20.15
CA ARG A 251 24.33 -14.93 21.28
C ARG A 251 24.68 -14.13 22.53
N GLN A 252 25.94 -14.17 22.96
CA GLN A 252 26.39 -13.44 24.16
C GLN A 252 26.14 -11.93 24.05
N TYR A 253 26.40 -11.33 22.89
CA TYR A 253 26.13 -9.92 22.67
C TYR A 253 24.63 -9.59 22.76
N VAL A 254 23.77 -10.35 22.07
CA VAL A 254 22.32 -10.12 22.07
C VAL A 254 21.75 -10.26 23.48
N ASP A 255 22.15 -11.29 24.22
CA ASP A 255 21.71 -11.52 25.60
C ASP A 255 22.12 -10.36 26.52
N MET A 256 23.37 -9.89 26.42
CA MET A 256 23.85 -8.75 27.18
C MET A 256 23.18 -7.43 26.76
N ALA A 257 22.94 -7.22 25.48
CA ALA A 257 22.32 -6.01 24.96
C ALA A 257 20.85 -5.89 25.38
N ILE A 258 20.11 -7.00 25.38
CA ILE A 258 18.75 -7.06 25.95
C ILE A 258 18.79 -6.77 27.46
N LYS A 259 19.69 -7.43 28.19
CA LYS A 259 19.81 -7.26 29.65
C LYS A 259 20.19 -5.83 30.06
N ARG A 260 21.00 -5.15 29.26
CA ARG A 260 21.44 -3.76 29.49
C ARG A 260 20.46 -2.70 28.95
N GLY A 261 19.39 -3.12 28.27
CA GLY A 261 18.42 -2.22 27.64
C GLY A 261 18.96 -1.50 26.40
N SER A 262 20.08 -1.94 25.83
CA SER A 262 20.56 -1.44 24.53
C SER A 262 19.74 -2.01 23.37
N LEU A 263 19.09 -3.15 23.58
CA LEU A 263 18.04 -3.71 22.74
C LEU A 263 16.70 -3.65 23.48
N GLU A 264 15.80 -2.79 23.03
CA GLU A 264 14.46 -2.57 23.61
C GLU A 264 13.41 -3.42 22.90
N VAL A 265 12.49 -4.00 23.66
CA VAL A 265 11.38 -4.78 23.13
C VAL A 265 10.51 -3.90 22.23
N THR A 266 10.29 -4.33 21.00
CA THR A 266 9.29 -3.76 20.11
C THR A 266 7.93 -4.40 20.38
N GLY A 267 6.85 -3.66 20.11
CA GLY A 267 5.49 -4.12 20.35
C GLY A 267 5.18 -5.49 19.73
N LYS A 268 4.22 -6.21 20.33
CA LYS A 268 3.77 -7.51 19.85
C LYS A 268 3.35 -7.43 18.39
N ARG A 269 3.56 -8.51 17.64
CA ARG A 269 3.08 -8.66 16.26
C ARG A 269 2.31 -9.95 16.12
N TYR A 270 1.32 -9.95 15.24
CA TYR A 270 0.44 -11.07 15.02
C TYR A 270 0.35 -11.45 13.54
N THR A 271 0.15 -12.73 13.26
CA THR A 271 -0.35 -13.20 11.96
C THR A 271 -1.61 -14.03 12.16
N THR A 272 -2.30 -14.41 11.08
CA THR A 272 -3.51 -15.23 11.16
C THR A 272 -3.23 -16.67 10.74
N GLN A 273 -3.95 -17.61 11.34
CA GLN A 273 -3.90 -19.01 10.90
C GLN A 273 -4.29 -19.17 9.41
N ARG A 274 -5.16 -18.28 8.90
CA ARG A 274 -5.52 -18.22 7.48
C ARG A 274 -4.34 -17.84 6.59
N ALA A 275 -3.59 -16.80 6.95
CA ALA A 275 -2.39 -16.40 6.21
C ALA A 275 -1.35 -17.53 6.21
N LEU A 276 -1.12 -18.15 7.36
CA LEU A 276 -0.19 -19.28 7.47
C LEU A 276 -0.61 -20.49 6.63
N LYS A 277 -1.90 -20.87 6.65
CA LYS A 277 -2.42 -21.96 5.82
C LYS A 277 -2.23 -21.68 4.34
N ARG A 278 -2.46 -20.44 3.90
CA ARG A 278 -2.24 -20.01 2.51
C ARG A 278 -0.79 -20.17 2.09
N GLU A 279 0.16 -19.68 2.89
CA GLU A 279 1.59 -19.81 2.55
C GLU A 279 2.03 -21.27 2.48
N LYS A 280 1.57 -22.09 3.43
CA LYS A 280 1.83 -23.54 3.40
C LYS A 280 1.21 -24.22 2.18
N ALA A 281 0.00 -23.82 1.79
CA ALA A 281 -0.67 -24.36 0.61
C ALA A 281 0.09 -24.03 -0.69
N ILE A 282 0.54 -22.78 -0.86
CA ILE A 282 1.35 -22.37 -2.02
C ILE A 282 2.61 -23.23 -2.13
N LEU A 283 3.35 -23.40 -1.03
CA LEU A 283 4.55 -24.23 -0.99
C LEU A 283 4.25 -25.72 -1.22
N ALA A 284 3.12 -26.22 -0.73
CA ALA A 284 2.71 -27.61 -0.91
C ALA A 284 2.33 -27.91 -2.37
N ILE A 285 1.56 -27.01 -3.01
CA ILE A 285 1.17 -27.14 -4.42
C ILE A 285 2.40 -27.12 -5.32
N GLU A 286 3.36 -26.22 -5.07
CA GLU A 286 4.61 -26.21 -5.85
C GLU A 286 5.38 -27.53 -5.71
N ARG A 287 5.58 -28.02 -4.48
CA ARG A 287 6.28 -29.29 -4.23
C ARG A 287 5.58 -30.48 -4.87
N ALA A 288 4.25 -30.53 -4.78
CA ALA A 288 3.45 -31.58 -5.41
C ALA A 288 3.55 -31.54 -6.94
N GLY A 289 3.76 -30.37 -7.54
CA GLY A 289 3.94 -30.19 -8.98
C GLY A 289 5.32 -30.54 -9.53
N ARG A 290 6.28 -30.93 -8.68
CA ARG A 290 7.64 -31.30 -9.13
C ARG A 290 7.65 -32.64 -9.85
N GLY A 291 8.29 -32.70 -11.01
CA GLY A 291 8.36 -33.89 -11.85
C GLY A 291 7.01 -34.42 -12.36
N GLN A 292 5.95 -33.61 -12.36
CA GLN A 292 4.58 -34.04 -12.70
C GLN A 292 4.19 -33.79 -14.16
N VAL A 293 5.04 -33.15 -14.96
CA VAL A 293 4.75 -32.87 -16.39
C VAL A 293 5.90 -33.37 -17.26
N ALA A 294 5.60 -33.78 -18.48
CA ALA A 294 6.62 -34.15 -19.45
C ALA A 294 7.28 -32.89 -20.05
N PRO A 295 8.61 -32.85 -20.25
CA PRO A 295 9.23 -31.74 -20.96
C PRO A 295 8.69 -31.62 -22.39
N LEU A 296 8.60 -30.40 -22.93
CA LEU A 296 8.18 -30.16 -24.31
C LEU A 296 9.30 -30.50 -25.29
N MET A 297 10.54 -30.28 -24.87
CA MET A 297 11.76 -30.52 -25.64
C MET A 297 12.85 -31.09 -24.73
N THR A 298 13.75 -31.90 -25.28
CA THR A 298 14.99 -32.30 -24.59
C THR A 298 16.02 -31.18 -24.62
N LYS A 299 17.04 -31.25 -23.76
CA LYS A 299 18.12 -30.26 -23.73
C LYS A 299 18.86 -30.17 -25.06
N GLU A 300 19.06 -31.30 -25.72
CA GLU A 300 19.74 -31.38 -27.02
C GLU A 300 18.89 -30.71 -28.12
N GLN A 301 17.56 -30.91 -28.08
CA GLN A 301 16.65 -30.25 -29.01
C GLN A 301 16.64 -28.72 -28.81
N VAL A 302 16.65 -28.25 -27.56
CA VAL A 302 16.75 -26.82 -27.25
C VAL A 302 18.08 -26.26 -27.72
N ALA A 303 19.19 -26.95 -27.47
CA ALA A 303 20.52 -26.52 -27.89
C ALA A 303 20.64 -26.42 -29.41
N SER A 304 20.10 -27.40 -30.15
CA SER A 304 20.05 -27.35 -31.61
C SER A 304 19.17 -26.21 -32.12
N ALA A 305 17.97 -26.01 -31.54
CA ALA A 305 17.03 -24.97 -31.97
C ALA A 305 17.49 -23.53 -31.64
N LEU A 306 18.36 -23.38 -30.65
CA LEU A 306 18.93 -22.08 -30.23
C LEU A 306 20.36 -21.87 -30.73
N GLN A 307 20.90 -22.76 -31.56
CA GLN A 307 22.23 -22.61 -32.13
C GLN A 307 22.35 -21.31 -32.93
N GLY A 308 23.40 -20.52 -32.65
CA GLY A 308 23.60 -19.21 -33.28
C GLY A 308 22.71 -18.08 -32.77
N SER A 309 21.90 -18.30 -31.73
CA SER A 309 21.11 -17.24 -31.11
C SER A 309 21.98 -16.20 -30.39
N THR A 310 21.47 -14.97 -30.27
CA THR A 310 22.11 -13.85 -29.57
C THR A 310 21.68 -13.72 -28.11
N LEU A 311 21.05 -14.76 -27.55
CA LEU A 311 20.56 -14.77 -26.19
C LEU A 311 21.71 -14.67 -25.19
N SER A 312 21.52 -13.93 -24.10
CA SER A 312 22.44 -14.01 -22.96
C SER A 312 22.38 -15.39 -22.31
N ALA A 313 23.40 -15.76 -21.54
CA ALA A 313 23.40 -17.03 -20.80
C ALA A 313 22.15 -17.19 -19.91
N GLY A 314 21.72 -16.11 -19.23
CA GLY A 314 20.50 -16.13 -18.42
C GLY A 314 19.22 -16.28 -19.26
N GLN A 315 19.14 -15.64 -20.42
CA GLN A 315 18.00 -15.76 -21.33
C GLN A 315 17.91 -17.16 -21.95
N TYR A 316 19.05 -17.75 -22.32
CA TYR A 316 19.12 -19.13 -22.79
C TYR A 316 18.61 -20.10 -21.73
N GLN A 317 19.10 -19.98 -20.49
CA GLN A 317 18.63 -20.79 -19.37
C GLN A 317 17.12 -20.60 -19.13
N ALA A 318 16.60 -19.39 -19.30
CA ALA A 318 15.17 -19.13 -19.18
C ALA A 318 14.35 -19.89 -20.23
N VAL A 319 14.78 -19.88 -21.49
CA VAL A 319 14.14 -20.66 -22.56
C VAL A 319 14.23 -22.15 -22.27
N GLU A 320 15.40 -22.66 -21.88
CA GLU A 320 15.62 -24.07 -21.52
C GLU A 320 14.68 -24.53 -20.40
N VAL A 321 14.53 -23.73 -19.34
CA VAL A 321 13.62 -24.04 -18.24
C VAL A 321 12.16 -24.05 -18.70
N ILE A 322 11.74 -23.09 -19.53
CA ILE A 322 10.34 -23.00 -20.00
C ILE A 322 9.93 -24.25 -20.77
N VAL A 323 10.76 -24.73 -21.71
CA VAL A 323 10.39 -25.83 -22.61
C VAL A 323 10.91 -27.20 -22.16
N GLY A 324 11.97 -27.23 -21.35
CA GLY A 324 12.68 -28.46 -20.97
C GLY A 324 12.42 -28.95 -19.54
N THR A 325 11.69 -28.20 -18.71
CA THR A 325 11.39 -28.64 -17.33
C THR A 325 10.36 -29.78 -17.29
N ASN A 326 10.48 -30.61 -16.26
CA ASN A 326 9.47 -31.59 -15.85
C ASN A 326 8.60 -31.10 -14.66
N ASN A 327 8.82 -29.88 -14.20
CA ASN A 327 8.09 -29.27 -13.09
C ASN A 327 6.88 -28.49 -13.61
N ARG A 328 5.75 -28.62 -12.92
CA ARG A 328 4.52 -27.88 -13.27
C ARG A 328 4.64 -26.38 -13.03
N PHE A 329 5.44 -26.00 -12.02
CA PHE A 329 5.63 -24.63 -11.58
C PHE A 329 7.11 -24.26 -11.67
N VAL A 330 7.45 -23.24 -12.45
CA VAL A 330 8.82 -22.73 -12.58
C VAL A 330 8.86 -21.21 -12.50
N GLY A 331 10.00 -20.67 -12.09
CA GLY A 331 10.25 -19.23 -12.00
C GLY A 331 11.27 -18.74 -13.02
N ILE A 332 11.12 -17.49 -13.47
CA ILE A 332 12.15 -16.74 -14.19
C ILE A 332 12.37 -15.43 -13.44
N GLN A 333 13.49 -15.34 -12.72
CA GLN A 333 13.88 -14.14 -11.98
C GLN A 333 14.78 -13.30 -12.88
N GLY A 334 14.31 -12.11 -13.27
CA GLY A 334 15.11 -11.19 -14.07
C GLY A 334 15.12 -9.80 -13.49
N ASP A 335 16.29 -9.18 -13.40
CA ASP A 335 16.42 -7.78 -13.01
C ASP A 335 15.66 -6.86 -14.01
N ALA A 336 15.42 -5.61 -13.64
CA ALA A 336 14.75 -4.63 -14.48
C ALA A 336 15.49 -4.42 -15.82
N GLY A 337 14.80 -4.66 -16.94
CA GLY A 337 15.35 -4.42 -18.27
C GLY A 337 16.27 -5.52 -18.82
N THR A 338 16.15 -6.76 -18.33
CA THR A 338 16.96 -7.92 -18.77
C THR A 338 16.38 -8.70 -19.96
N GLY A 339 15.21 -8.31 -20.47
CA GLY A 339 14.56 -8.98 -21.60
C GLY A 339 13.86 -10.30 -21.23
N LYS A 340 13.21 -10.37 -20.06
CA LYS A 340 12.38 -11.51 -19.65
C LYS A 340 11.34 -11.88 -20.72
N THR A 341 10.66 -10.87 -21.25
CA THR A 341 9.61 -11.05 -22.26
C THR A 341 10.15 -11.57 -23.59
N TYR A 342 11.33 -11.10 -24.01
CA TYR A 342 12.05 -11.64 -25.16
C TYR A 342 12.40 -13.13 -25.00
N SER A 343 12.76 -13.56 -23.77
CA SER A 343 13.00 -14.98 -23.49
C SER A 343 11.72 -15.81 -23.60
N VAL A 344 10.57 -15.24 -23.18
CA VAL A 344 9.27 -15.86 -23.33
C VAL A 344 8.86 -15.97 -24.79
N GLU A 345 8.99 -14.91 -25.57
CA GLU A 345 8.70 -14.92 -27.01
C GLU A 345 9.50 -16.03 -27.70
N ARG A 346 10.80 -16.13 -27.41
CA ARG A 346 11.64 -17.19 -27.98
C ARG A 346 11.19 -18.59 -27.55
N ALA A 347 10.76 -18.76 -26.31
CA ALA A 347 10.20 -20.03 -25.85
C ALA A 347 8.86 -20.36 -26.52
N VAL A 348 8.00 -19.37 -26.76
CA VAL A 348 6.72 -19.53 -27.50
C VAL A 348 6.99 -19.98 -28.93
N GLN A 349 7.97 -19.39 -29.62
CA GLN A 349 8.38 -19.85 -30.96
C GLN A 349 8.82 -21.32 -30.98
N LEU A 350 9.53 -21.78 -29.93
CA LEU A 350 9.88 -23.18 -29.79
C LEU A 350 8.64 -24.05 -29.52
N ILE A 351 7.71 -23.60 -28.69
CA ILE A 351 6.44 -24.29 -28.45
C ILE A 351 5.63 -24.44 -29.74
N ASP A 352 5.58 -23.39 -30.57
CA ASP A 352 4.93 -23.43 -31.88
C ASP A 352 5.61 -24.44 -32.81
N SER A 353 6.95 -24.55 -32.78
CA SER A 353 7.66 -25.57 -33.56
C SER A 353 7.31 -27.00 -33.12
N VAL A 354 7.11 -27.22 -31.81
CA VAL A 354 6.64 -28.50 -31.26
C VAL A 354 5.21 -28.78 -31.72
N ASN A 355 4.34 -27.77 -31.73
CA ASN A 355 2.97 -27.88 -32.23
C ASN A 355 2.94 -28.22 -33.73
N THR A 356 3.78 -27.58 -34.55
CA THR A 356 3.90 -27.91 -35.97
C THR A 356 4.31 -29.37 -36.14
N ALA A 357 5.31 -29.85 -35.39
CA ALA A 357 5.74 -31.24 -35.45
C ALA A 357 4.63 -32.24 -35.04
N MET A 358 3.83 -31.92 -34.00
CA MET A 358 2.71 -32.76 -33.56
C MET A 358 1.58 -32.86 -34.61
N ASN A 359 1.29 -31.77 -35.32
CA ASN A 359 0.16 -31.68 -36.26
C ASN A 359 0.44 -32.21 -37.67
N THR A 360 1.64 -32.74 -37.93
CA THR A 360 1.97 -33.40 -39.20
C THR A 360 1.24 -34.72 -39.42
N ARG A 361 0.60 -35.30 -38.38
CA ARG A 361 0.02 -36.65 -38.42
C ARG A 361 -1.47 -36.71 -38.76
N ASP A 362 -2.24 -35.62 -38.58
CA ASP A 362 -3.65 -35.52 -38.97
C ASP A 362 -4.07 -34.03 -39.14
N PRO A 363 -4.31 -33.53 -40.37
CA PRO A 363 -4.73 -32.15 -40.62
C PRO A 363 -6.10 -31.76 -40.05
N GLN A 364 -6.93 -32.73 -39.64
CA GLN A 364 -8.28 -32.48 -39.13
C GLN A 364 -8.38 -32.47 -37.60
N GLN A 365 -7.32 -32.85 -36.88
CA GLN A 365 -7.22 -32.78 -35.42
C GLN A 365 -5.97 -32.01 -34.99
N LEU A 366 -6.06 -30.67 -35.01
CA LEU A 366 -5.00 -29.81 -34.49
C LEU A 366 -4.86 -30.03 -32.97
N THR A 367 -3.80 -30.73 -32.56
CA THR A 367 -3.38 -30.92 -31.18
C THR A 367 -2.12 -30.09 -30.91
N GLY A 368 -2.11 -29.30 -29.84
CA GLY A 368 -1.00 -28.39 -29.57
C GLY A 368 -1.06 -27.76 -28.20
N TYR A 369 0.09 -27.31 -27.72
CA TYR A 369 0.17 -26.50 -26.51
C TYR A 369 -0.29 -25.07 -26.80
N ARG A 370 -1.09 -24.52 -25.90
CA ARG A 370 -1.56 -23.14 -25.97
C ARG A 370 -0.91 -22.32 -24.87
N VAL A 371 -0.44 -21.12 -25.20
CA VAL A 371 0.15 -20.20 -24.24
C VAL A 371 -0.85 -19.12 -23.87
N VAL A 372 -1.06 -18.92 -22.57
CA VAL A 372 -1.91 -17.85 -22.02
C VAL A 372 -1.05 -16.98 -21.11
N ALA A 373 -0.94 -15.69 -21.44
CA ALA A 373 -0.22 -14.73 -20.62
C ALA A 373 -1.17 -14.01 -19.65
N LEU A 374 -0.74 -13.86 -18.41
CA LEU A 374 -1.45 -13.18 -17.34
C LEU A 374 -0.55 -12.08 -16.79
N ALA A 375 -1.12 -10.92 -16.54
CA ALA A 375 -0.41 -9.84 -15.85
C ALA A 375 -1.32 -9.16 -14.80
N PRO A 376 -0.76 -8.55 -13.75
CA PRO A 376 -1.53 -7.87 -12.72
C PRO A 376 -2.19 -6.58 -13.22
N TYR A 377 -1.57 -5.86 -14.16
CA TYR A 377 -2.04 -4.56 -14.64
C TYR A 377 -2.39 -4.57 -16.13
N GLY A 378 -3.35 -3.73 -16.51
CA GLY A 378 -3.86 -3.70 -17.88
C GLY A 378 -2.83 -3.23 -18.91
N ASN A 379 -2.01 -2.23 -18.59
CA ASN A 379 -0.94 -1.75 -19.47
C ASN A 379 0.11 -2.83 -19.80
N GLN A 380 0.37 -3.76 -18.86
CA GLN A 380 1.25 -4.91 -19.09
C GLN A 380 0.60 -5.92 -20.03
N VAL A 381 -0.71 -6.16 -19.88
CA VAL A 381 -1.48 -6.98 -20.82
C VAL A 381 -1.43 -6.41 -22.22
N THR A 382 -1.61 -5.10 -22.38
CA THR A 382 -1.50 -4.45 -23.70
C THR A 382 -0.12 -4.67 -24.32
N ALA A 383 0.95 -4.56 -23.53
CA ALA A 383 2.31 -4.84 -24.02
C ALA A 383 2.47 -6.29 -24.50
N LEU A 384 1.99 -7.27 -23.72
CA LEU A 384 2.03 -8.69 -24.09
C LEU A 384 1.18 -9.01 -25.34
N LYS A 385 0.02 -8.35 -25.50
CA LYS A 385 -0.81 -8.49 -26.72
C LYS A 385 -0.10 -7.94 -27.96
N ASN A 386 0.59 -6.82 -27.82
CA ASN A 386 1.35 -6.22 -28.94
C ASN A 386 2.52 -7.11 -29.38
N GLU A 387 2.98 -8.02 -28.52
CA GLU A 387 3.96 -9.06 -28.84
C GLU A 387 3.31 -10.35 -29.37
N GLY A 388 2.00 -10.36 -29.61
CA GLY A 388 1.27 -11.48 -30.21
C GLY A 388 0.78 -12.55 -29.23
N LEU A 389 0.88 -12.33 -27.91
CA LEU A 389 0.45 -13.29 -26.90
C LEU A 389 -1.05 -13.15 -26.56
N ASP A 390 -1.72 -14.29 -26.32
CA ASP A 390 -3.06 -14.33 -25.74
C ASP A 390 -3.00 -13.88 -24.27
N ALA A 391 -3.18 -12.58 -24.02
CA ALA A 391 -2.94 -11.97 -22.72
C ALA A 391 -4.19 -11.39 -22.03
N HIS A 392 -4.29 -11.62 -20.73
CA HIS A 392 -5.38 -11.13 -19.88
C HIS A 392 -4.90 -10.60 -18.53
N THR A 393 -5.69 -9.74 -17.89
CA THR A 393 -5.40 -9.37 -16.50
C THR A 393 -5.77 -10.52 -15.57
N LEU A 394 -5.02 -10.72 -14.49
CA LEU A 394 -5.37 -11.70 -13.45
C LEU A 394 -6.81 -11.53 -12.95
N ALA A 395 -7.26 -10.30 -12.77
CA ALA A 395 -8.61 -9.99 -12.32
C ALA A 395 -9.67 -10.42 -13.35
N SER A 396 -9.44 -10.15 -14.64
CA SER A 396 -10.33 -10.59 -15.73
C SER A 396 -10.38 -12.11 -15.79
N PHE A 397 -9.22 -12.76 -15.79
CA PHE A 397 -9.09 -14.21 -15.80
C PHE A 397 -9.90 -14.86 -14.66
N PHE A 398 -9.79 -14.34 -13.43
CA PHE A 398 -10.53 -14.85 -12.28
C PHE A 398 -12.06 -14.67 -12.33
N ASN A 399 -12.56 -13.74 -13.13
CA ASN A 399 -13.99 -13.47 -13.25
C ASN A 399 -14.63 -14.22 -14.43
N THR A 400 -13.83 -14.74 -15.36
CA THR A 400 -14.32 -15.59 -16.46
C THR A 400 -14.82 -16.92 -15.90
N LYS A 401 -16.07 -17.28 -16.23
CA LYS A 401 -16.72 -18.53 -15.75
C LYS A 401 -16.21 -19.78 -16.48
N ASN A 402 -16.07 -19.70 -17.80
CA ASN A 402 -15.59 -20.81 -18.64
C ASN A 402 -14.11 -20.58 -18.95
N LYS A 403 -13.24 -21.10 -18.09
CA LYS A 403 -11.81 -21.12 -18.34
C LYS A 403 -11.47 -22.37 -19.13
N THR A 404 -10.79 -22.21 -20.25
CA THR A 404 -10.29 -23.32 -21.06
C THR A 404 -8.88 -23.69 -20.62
N LEU A 405 -8.63 -23.95 -19.33
CA LEU A 405 -7.33 -24.47 -18.91
C LEU A 405 -7.35 -26.00 -18.95
N ASP A 406 -6.30 -26.61 -19.50
CA ASP A 406 -6.09 -28.05 -19.61
C ASP A 406 -4.59 -28.41 -19.50
N ASP A 407 -4.25 -29.68 -19.64
CA ASP A 407 -2.88 -30.21 -19.56
C ASP A 407 -1.99 -29.78 -20.74
N LYS A 408 -2.58 -29.22 -21.79
CA LYS A 408 -1.89 -28.60 -22.94
C LYS A 408 -1.80 -27.07 -22.81
N THR A 409 -2.23 -26.50 -21.70
CA THR A 409 -2.12 -25.06 -21.49
C THR A 409 -0.87 -24.69 -20.69
N ILE A 410 -0.13 -23.71 -21.18
CA ILE A 410 1.02 -23.10 -20.52
C ILE A 410 0.64 -21.68 -20.12
N VAL A 411 0.50 -21.46 -18.82
CA VAL A 411 0.18 -20.16 -18.25
C VAL A 411 1.48 -19.42 -17.93
N ILE A 412 1.62 -18.21 -18.45
CA ILE A 412 2.73 -17.32 -18.14
C ILE A 412 2.20 -16.20 -17.27
N LEU A 413 2.70 -16.08 -16.05
CA LEU A 413 2.39 -14.95 -15.17
C LEU A 413 3.55 -13.96 -15.22
N ASP A 414 3.35 -12.82 -15.88
CA ASP A 414 4.29 -11.71 -15.86
C ASP A 414 4.14 -10.86 -14.59
N GLU A 415 5.24 -10.25 -14.16
CA GLU A 415 5.33 -9.41 -12.96
C GLU A 415 4.82 -10.12 -11.67
N ALA A 416 5.14 -11.43 -11.53
CA ALA A 416 4.77 -12.26 -10.38
C ALA A 416 5.25 -11.70 -9.02
N GLY A 417 6.28 -10.85 -9.02
CA GLY A 417 6.80 -10.16 -7.82
C GLY A 417 5.79 -9.22 -7.15
N VAL A 418 4.80 -8.72 -7.89
CA VAL A 418 3.74 -7.82 -7.36
C VAL A 418 2.40 -8.50 -7.16
N VAL A 419 2.33 -9.81 -7.31
CA VAL A 419 1.09 -10.57 -7.12
C VAL A 419 1.00 -11.11 -5.69
N GLY A 420 -0.09 -10.76 -5.00
CA GLY A 420 -0.29 -11.15 -3.60
C GLY A 420 -0.55 -12.64 -3.43
N ALA A 421 -0.30 -13.16 -2.22
CA ALA A 421 -0.40 -14.60 -1.92
C ALA A 421 -1.78 -15.19 -2.25
N ARG A 422 -2.86 -14.42 -2.06
CA ARG A 422 -4.23 -14.87 -2.34
C ARG A 422 -4.45 -15.19 -3.81
N GLN A 423 -3.94 -14.34 -4.69
CA GLN A 423 -4.08 -14.49 -6.14
C GLN A 423 -3.19 -15.63 -6.65
N ILE A 424 -1.95 -15.74 -6.16
CA ILE A 424 -1.07 -16.86 -6.51
C ILE A 424 -1.65 -18.20 -6.04
N GLU A 425 -2.13 -18.31 -4.80
CA GLU A 425 -2.77 -19.53 -4.31
C GLU A 425 -3.92 -19.96 -5.23
N ARG A 426 -4.80 -19.02 -5.59
CA ARG A 426 -5.93 -19.30 -6.48
C ARG A 426 -5.46 -19.76 -7.87
N LEU A 427 -4.50 -19.06 -8.46
CA LEU A 427 -3.97 -19.41 -9.79
C LEU A 427 -3.30 -20.79 -9.77
N MET A 428 -2.44 -21.06 -8.79
CA MET A 428 -1.75 -22.35 -8.68
C MET A 428 -2.71 -23.52 -8.46
N ARG A 429 -3.79 -23.33 -7.69
CA ARG A 429 -4.84 -24.35 -7.55
C ARG A 429 -5.56 -24.63 -8.86
N GLU A 430 -5.92 -23.58 -9.60
CA GLU A 430 -6.59 -23.75 -10.90
C GLU A 430 -5.66 -24.48 -11.90
N VAL A 431 -4.38 -24.12 -11.94
CA VAL A 431 -3.35 -24.78 -12.77
C VAL A 431 -3.13 -26.23 -12.36
N GLU A 432 -3.04 -26.52 -11.06
CA GLU A 432 -2.89 -27.88 -10.53
C GLU A 432 -4.08 -28.77 -10.90
N GLN A 433 -5.30 -28.25 -10.77
CA GLN A 433 -6.53 -28.98 -11.05
C GLN A 433 -6.71 -29.31 -12.53
N THR A 434 -6.25 -28.43 -13.44
CA THR A 434 -6.41 -28.63 -14.88
C THR A 434 -5.26 -29.38 -15.52
N GLY A 435 -4.17 -29.64 -14.78
CA GLY A 435 -2.94 -30.23 -15.32
C GLY A 435 -2.06 -29.26 -16.11
N ALA A 436 -2.44 -27.98 -16.18
CA ALA A 436 -1.70 -26.94 -16.91
C ALA A 436 -0.32 -26.69 -16.28
N ARG A 437 0.53 -25.95 -16.99
CA ARG A 437 1.84 -25.47 -16.49
C ARG A 437 1.77 -24.01 -16.12
N LEU A 438 2.56 -23.58 -15.13
CA LEU A 438 2.67 -22.17 -14.75
C LEU A 438 4.14 -21.72 -14.70
N ILE A 439 4.46 -20.73 -15.52
CA ILE A 439 5.74 -20.03 -15.55
C ILE A 439 5.54 -18.67 -14.89
N GLN A 440 6.25 -18.40 -13.80
CA GLN A 440 6.19 -17.13 -13.09
C GLN A 440 7.40 -16.27 -13.45
N LEU A 441 7.18 -15.17 -14.17
CA LEU A 441 8.21 -14.19 -14.49
C LEU A 441 8.14 -13.05 -13.48
N GLY A 442 9.28 -12.57 -12.99
CA GLY A 442 9.24 -11.41 -12.12
C GLY A 442 10.59 -10.94 -11.63
N ASP A 443 10.53 -9.94 -10.76
CA ASP A 443 11.69 -9.39 -10.10
C ASP A 443 11.40 -9.18 -8.61
N THR A 444 11.99 -10.02 -7.76
CA THR A 444 11.87 -9.92 -6.30
C THR A 444 12.54 -8.70 -5.68
N LYS A 445 13.35 -7.95 -6.44
CA LYS A 445 14.03 -6.73 -5.99
C LYS A 445 13.19 -5.45 -6.19
N GLN A 446 12.13 -5.53 -6.98
CA GLN A 446 11.23 -4.40 -7.25
C GLN A 446 10.21 -4.21 -6.11
N THR A 447 9.20 -3.39 -6.36
CA THR A 447 8.06 -3.21 -5.46
C THR A 447 7.38 -4.54 -5.17
N GLU A 448 6.94 -4.69 -3.93
CA GLU A 448 6.14 -5.85 -3.51
C GLU A 448 4.66 -5.62 -3.84
N ALA A 449 3.88 -6.69 -3.81
CA ALA A 449 2.43 -6.64 -4.01
C ALA A 449 1.76 -5.65 -3.04
N ILE A 450 0.68 -4.97 -3.46
CA ILE A 450 -0.16 -4.20 -2.53
C ILE A 450 -0.90 -5.16 -1.58
N GLU A 451 -1.43 -6.26 -2.11
CA GLU A 451 -2.02 -7.35 -1.32
C GLU A 451 -0.96 -8.06 -0.45
N ALA A 452 -1.41 -8.73 0.60
CA ALA A 452 -0.54 -9.40 1.55
C ALA A 452 0.24 -10.60 0.94
N GLY A 453 1.54 -10.67 1.27
CA GLY A 453 2.45 -11.79 0.99
C GLY A 453 3.41 -11.56 -0.18
N LYS A 454 4.46 -12.40 -0.24
CA LYS A 454 5.51 -12.37 -1.28
C LYS A 454 5.78 -13.76 -1.87
N PRO A 455 4.74 -14.41 -2.46
CA PRO A 455 4.79 -15.80 -2.85
C PRO A 455 5.93 -16.12 -3.82
N PHE A 456 6.20 -15.28 -4.82
CA PHE A 456 7.28 -15.53 -5.78
C PHE A 456 8.66 -15.64 -5.10
N ALA A 457 8.98 -14.72 -4.19
CA ALA A 457 10.21 -14.78 -3.39
C ALA A 457 10.23 -16.02 -2.47
N GLN A 458 9.10 -16.36 -1.86
CA GLN A 458 9.00 -17.53 -0.97
C GLN A 458 9.20 -18.85 -1.72
N LEU A 459 8.61 -19.00 -2.90
CA LEU A 459 8.76 -20.18 -3.75
C LEU A 459 10.23 -20.36 -4.16
N GLN A 460 10.89 -19.29 -4.64
CA GLN A 460 12.31 -19.32 -4.98
C GLN A 460 13.19 -19.72 -3.78
N HIS A 461 12.93 -19.13 -2.60
CA HIS A 461 13.68 -19.46 -1.38
C HIS A 461 13.48 -20.92 -0.93
N ASN A 462 12.34 -21.53 -1.28
CA ASN A 462 12.01 -22.93 -0.94
C ASN A 462 12.32 -23.93 -2.07
N GLY A 463 13.15 -23.53 -3.04
CA GLY A 463 13.72 -24.43 -4.04
C GLY A 463 12.84 -24.67 -5.27
N MET A 464 11.91 -23.77 -5.58
CA MET A 464 11.26 -23.76 -6.91
C MET A 464 12.34 -23.57 -7.98
N GLU A 465 12.35 -24.44 -9.00
CA GLU A 465 13.27 -24.31 -10.14
C GLU A 465 13.12 -22.93 -10.77
N THR A 466 14.24 -22.18 -10.84
CA THR A 466 14.22 -20.78 -11.26
C THR A 466 15.43 -20.43 -12.12
N ALA A 467 15.21 -20.00 -13.37
CA ALA A 467 16.25 -19.39 -14.19
C ALA A 467 16.48 -17.93 -13.78
N ARG A 468 17.74 -17.45 -13.84
CA ARG A 468 18.10 -16.08 -13.45
C ARG A 468 18.68 -15.30 -14.61
N ILE A 469 18.10 -14.15 -14.93
CA ILE A 469 18.61 -13.22 -15.96
C ILE A 469 19.14 -11.97 -15.27
N LYS A 470 20.47 -11.80 -15.24
CA LYS A 470 21.13 -10.66 -14.58
C LYS A 470 21.58 -9.58 -15.55
N GLU A 471 21.76 -9.92 -16.83
CA GLU A 471 22.32 -8.99 -17.82
C GLU A 471 21.29 -7.91 -18.19
N ILE A 472 21.46 -6.71 -17.65
CA ILE A 472 20.63 -5.55 -17.98
C ILE A 472 20.95 -5.08 -19.40
N GLN A 473 19.93 -5.00 -20.26
CA GLN A 473 20.03 -4.64 -21.69
C GLN A 473 19.32 -3.32 -22.03
N ARG A 474 18.44 -2.83 -21.13
CA ARG A 474 17.60 -1.64 -21.36
C ARG A 474 18.40 -0.34 -21.43
N GLN A 475 19.26 -0.08 -20.45
CA GLN A 475 20.01 1.18 -20.35
C GLN A 475 21.05 1.29 -21.48
N LYS A 476 21.05 2.43 -22.18
CA LYS A 476 22.01 2.73 -23.26
C LYS A 476 23.22 3.51 -22.74
N ASP A 477 23.02 4.35 -21.71
CA ASP A 477 24.13 5.03 -21.05
C ASP A 477 24.88 4.05 -20.09
N PRO A 478 26.21 3.91 -20.21
CA PRO A 478 26.99 2.99 -19.39
C PRO A 478 26.97 3.31 -17.88
N GLU A 479 26.95 4.59 -17.51
CA GLU A 479 26.96 5.01 -16.10
C GLU A 479 25.59 4.78 -15.46
N LEU A 480 24.50 5.10 -16.17
CA LEU A 480 23.15 4.72 -15.74
C LEU A 480 23.00 3.20 -15.62
N LYS A 481 23.57 2.42 -16.55
CA LYS A 481 23.57 0.96 -16.46
C LYS A 481 24.26 0.48 -15.18
N ARG A 482 25.42 1.06 -14.82
CA ARG A 482 26.11 0.79 -13.55
C ARG A 482 25.26 1.21 -12.35
N ALA A 483 24.64 2.38 -12.38
CA ALA A 483 23.76 2.85 -11.31
C ALA A 483 22.61 1.87 -11.04
N VAL A 484 21.95 1.40 -12.10
CA VAL A 484 20.85 0.43 -12.01
C VAL A 484 21.34 -0.93 -11.50
N GLN A 485 22.52 -1.39 -11.93
CA GLN A 485 23.14 -2.63 -11.42
C GLN A 485 23.43 -2.52 -9.91
N TYR A 486 24.07 -1.45 -9.46
CA TYR A 486 24.33 -1.25 -8.03
C TYR A 486 23.05 -1.14 -7.21
N ALA A 487 22.00 -0.51 -7.74
CA ALA A 487 20.71 -0.48 -7.07
C ALA A 487 20.07 -1.87 -6.99
N ALA A 488 20.14 -2.68 -8.06
CA ALA A 488 19.66 -4.06 -8.09
C ALA A 488 20.43 -4.97 -7.10
N ASP A 489 21.73 -4.75 -6.95
CA ASP A 489 22.61 -5.49 -6.02
C ASP A 489 22.47 -5.02 -4.57
N GLY A 490 21.60 -4.05 -4.32
CA GLY A 490 21.34 -3.54 -3.00
C GLY A 490 22.44 -2.62 -2.45
N LYS A 491 23.20 -1.96 -3.32
CA LYS A 491 24.27 -1.01 -3.00
C LYS A 491 23.90 0.42 -3.43
N PRO A 492 22.85 1.03 -2.83
CA PRO A 492 22.24 2.22 -3.39
C PRO A 492 23.10 3.48 -3.23
N ALA A 493 24.00 3.52 -2.24
CA ALA A 493 25.00 4.59 -2.12
C ALA A 493 25.97 4.61 -3.33
N GLN A 494 26.42 3.43 -3.79
CA GLN A 494 27.24 3.32 -4.99
C GLN A 494 26.44 3.69 -6.24
N ALA A 495 25.16 3.31 -6.29
CA ALA A 495 24.27 3.69 -7.39
C ALA A 495 24.19 5.20 -7.58
N LEU A 496 24.13 5.98 -6.48
CA LEU A 496 24.07 7.45 -6.55
C LEU A 496 25.29 8.08 -7.21
N HIS A 497 26.49 7.53 -7.01
CA HIS A 497 27.72 8.07 -7.58
C HIS A 497 27.77 8.01 -9.11
N HIS A 498 27.00 7.10 -9.71
CA HIS A 498 26.93 6.90 -11.15
C HIS A 498 25.80 7.72 -11.81
N LEU A 499 25.05 8.51 -11.04
CA LEU A 499 24.04 9.39 -11.59
C LEU A 499 24.64 10.76 -11.91
N GLN A 500 24.40 11.22 -13.14
CA GLN A 500 24.93 12.49 -13.64
C GLN A 500 24.27 13.72 -13.01
N HIS A 501 23.06 13.58 -12.47
CA HIS A 501 22.30 14.70 -11.93
C HIS A 501 21.59 14.35 -10.62
N VAL A 502 22.08 14.94 -9.52
CA VAL A 502 21.46 14.91 -8.20
C VAL A 502 21.45 16.33 -7.63
N GLU A 503 20.27 16.90 -7.44
CA GLU A 503 20.07 18.27 -6.95
C GLU A 503 19.48 18.24 -5.52
N GLU A 504 20.08 19.01 -4.59
CA GLU A 504 19.55 19.19 -3.22
C GLU A 504 18.64 20.40 -3.14
N LEU A 505 17.37 20.18 -2.79
CA LEU A 505 16.36 21.21 -2.63
C LEU A 505 15.49 20.84 -1.42
N ARG A 506 15.66 21.55 -0.31
CA ARG A 506 15.07 21.19 1.00
C ARG A 506 13.54 21.16 0.99
N GLN A 507 12.91 22.18 0.40
CA GLN A 507 11.44 22.26 0.35
C GLN A 507 10.88 21.42 -0.79
N ALA A 508 9.70 20.82 -0.57
CA ALA A 508 9.02 20.03 -1.59
C ALA A 508 8.64 20.88 -2.81
N SER A 509 8.15 22.10 -2.58
CA SER A 509 7.80 23.06 -3.64
C SER A 509 8.97 23.32 -4.58
N ASP A 510 10.17 23.51 -4.03
CA ASP A 510 11.36 23.88 -4.80
C ASP A 510 11.80 22.69 -5.67
N ARG A 511 11.74 21.46 -5.13
CA ARG A 511 11.94 20.23 -5.91
C ARG A 511 10.95 20.12 -7.06
N HIS A 512 9.67 20.33 -6.78
CA HIS A 512 8.63 20.24 -7.80
C HIS A 512 8.83 21.29 -8.90
N GLN A 513 9.20 22.52 -8.52
CA GLN A 513 9.53 23.59 -9.47
C GLN A 513 10.76 23.27 -10.32
N ALA A 514 11.83 22.74 -9.73
CA ALA A 514 13.03 22.34 -10.46
C ALA A 514 12.74 21.23 -11.48
N ILE A 515 11.98 20.21 -11.09
CA ILE A 515 11.51 19.15 -12.00
C ILE A 515 10.71 19.75 -13.16
N VAL A 516 9.76 20.64 -12.87
CA VAL A 516 8.92 21.25 -13.91
C VAL A 516 9.73 22.17 -14.82
N ARG A 517 10.66 22.96 -14.28
CA ARG A 517 11.60 23.79 -15.05
C ARG A 517 12.41 22.93 -16.03
N ASP A 518 12.98 21.84 -15.56
CA ASP A 518 13.79 20.94 -16.39
C ASP A 518 12.92 20.20 -17.43
N TYR A 519 11.67 19.90 -17.09
CA TYR A 519 10.71 19.29 -18.02
C TYR A 519 10.27 20.24 -19.14
N ILE A 520 9.96 21.51 -18.83
CA ILE A 520 9.55 22.50 -19.83
C ILE A 520 10.72 23.00 -20.68
N ALA A 521 11.97 22.88 -20.21
CA ALA A 521 13.15 23.18 -21.01
C ALA A 521 13.33 22.23 -22.20
N LEU A 522 12.66 21.07 -22.19
CA LEU A 522 12.71 20.09 -23.28
C LEU A 522 11.77 20.43 -24.43
N THR A 523 12.09 19.94 -25.62
CA THR A 523 11.18 20.03 -26.78
C THR A 523 9.93 19.17 -26.56
N PRO A 524 8.81 19.47 -27.24
CA PRO A 524 7.59 18.65 -27.16
C PRO A 524 7.82 17.16 -27.43
N GLU A 525 8.72 16.82 -28.35
CA GLU A 525 9.09 15.45 -28.73
C GLU A 525 9.86 14.77 -27.59
N GLN A 526 10.87 15.45 -27.03
CA GLN A 526 11.63 14.93 -25.89
C GLN A 526 10.74 14.71 -24.67
N ARG A 527 9.75 15.59 -24.43
CA ARG A 527 8.80 15.46 -23.32
C ARG A 527 7.95 14.18 -23.41
N LYS A 528 7.66 13.66 -24.61
CA LYS A 528 6.92 12.39 -24.78
C LYS A 528 7.69 11.21 -24.15
N GLU A 529 9.03 11.31 -24.12
CA GLU A 529 9.94 10.30 -23.58
C GLU A 529 10.42 10.61 -22.15
N VAL A 530 9.75 11.52 -21.44
CA VAL A 530 10.05 11.82 -20.03
C VAL A 530 9.01 11.22 -19.09
N LEU A 531 9.50 10.56 -18.04
CA LEU A 531 8.69 10.13 -16.91
C LEU A 531 9.06 10.91 -15.66
N ILE A 532 8.11 11.66 -15.12
CA ILE A 532 8.26 12.28 -13.80
C ILE A 532 7.75 11.32 -12.73
N VAL A 533 8.60 10.97 -11.77
CA VAL A 533 8.31 10.06 -10.66
C VAL A 533 8.23 10.83 -9.35
N ALA A 534 7.06 10.80 -8.73
CA ALA A 534 6.78 11.42 -7.45
C ALA A 534 6.78 10.39 -6.32
N GLY A 535 7.29 10.78 -5.15
CA GLY A 535 7.30 9.94 -3.96
C GLY A 535 5.91 9.65 -3.40
N THR A 536 4.97 10.60 -3.47
CA THR A 536 3.60 10.44 -2.93
C THR A 536 2.52 10.89 -3.91
N ASN A 537 1.26 10.47 -3.67
CA ASN A 537 0.11 10.96 -4.45
C ASN A 537 -0.11 12.48 -4.31
N LYS A 538 0.28 13.06 -3.17
CA LYS A 538 0.20 14.50 -2.95
C LYS A 538 1.19 15.22 -3.87
N ASP A 539 2.45 14.79 -3.83
CA ASP A 539 3.52 15.34 -4.67
C ASP A 539 3.17 15.21 -6.17
N ARG A 540 2.61 14.05 -6.57
CA ARG A 540 2.12 13.83 -7.94
C ARG A 540 1.09 14.88 -8.37
N LYS A 541 0.08 15.15 -7.53
CA LYS A 541 -0.96 16.15 -7.84
C LYS A 541 -0.36 17.55 -7.95
N GLU A 542 0.55 17.90 -7.05
CA GLU A 542 1.23 19.20 -7.04
C GLU A 542 2.10 19.40 -8.29
N ILE A 543 2.93 18.42 -8.64
CA ILE A 543 3.76 18.43 -9.86
C ILE A 543 2.86 18.54 -11.11
N ASN A 544 1.76 17.80 -11.17
CA ASN A 544 0.84 17.87 -12.32
C ASN A 544 0.26 19.28 -12.49
N GLN A 545 -0.17 19.92 -11.40
CA GLN A 545 -0.68 21.30 -11.44
C GLN A 545 0.40 22.29 -11.88
N MET A 546 1.62 22.16 -11.34
CA MET A 546 2.75 23.03 -11.72
C MET A 546 3.15 22.84 -13.19
N ALA A 547 3.23 21.59 -13.67
CA ALA A 547 3.54 21.28 -15.07
C ALA A 547 2.49 21.87 -16.02
N ARG A 548 1.20 21.70 -15.70
CA ARG A 548 0.09 22.25 -16.50
C ARG A 548 0.14 23.78 -16.56
N LYS A 549 0.41 24.44 -15.43
CA LYS A 549 0.58 25.90 -15.36
C LYS A 549 1.77 26.36 -16.20
N ALA A 550 2.92 25.69 -16.08
CA ALA A 550 4.14 26.04 -16.80
C ALA A 550 4.04 25.81 -18.32
N LEU A 551 3.25 24.85 -18.76
CA LEU A 551 2.90 24.64 -20.18
C LEU A 551 1.86 25.64 -20.70
N GLY A 552 1.37 26.55 -19.87
CA GLY A 552 0.37 27.54 -20.25
C GLY A 552 -0.98 26.93 -20.62
N LEU A 553 -1.34 25.79 -20.03
CA LEU A 553 -2.60 25.08 -20.29
C LEU A 553 -3.70 25.47 -19.30
N SER A 554 -3.34 26.01 -18.13
CA SER A 554 -4.28 26.47 -17.12
C SER A 554 -5.07 27.71 -17.56
N GLY A 555 -6.38 27.70 -17.30
CA GLY A 555 -7.31 28.78 -17.66
C GLY A 555 -7.76 28.80 -19.13
N LYS A 556 -7.35 27.82 -19.95
CA LYS A 556 -7.69 27.74 -21.38
C LYS A 556 -8.73 26.66 -21.71
N GLY A 557 -9.06 25.83 -20.73
CA GLY A 557 -9.89 24.65 -20.88
C GLY A 557 -11.32 24.86 -20.37
N LYS A 558 -12.01 23.75 -20.15
CA LYS A 558 -13.35 23.71 -19.54
C LYS A 558 -13.32 22.75 -18.35
N GLU A 559 -14.15 23.02 -17.35
CA GLU A 559 -14.31 22.11 -16.21
C GLU A 559 -15.14 20.89 -16.59
N PHE A 560 -14.69 19.71 -16.17
CA PHE A 560 -15.40 18.46 -16.37
C PHE A 560 -15.49 17.70 -15.05
N GLU A 561 -16.60 16.99 -14.85
CA GLU A 561 -16.69 16.04 -13.75
C GLU A 561 -15.80 14.83 -14.04
N THR A 562 -14.94 14.49 -13.09
CA THR A 562 -14.02 13.36 -13.17
C THR A 562 -14.09 12.49 -11.91
N LEU A 563 -13.79 11.21 -12.06
CA LEU A 563 -13.87 10.21 -11.00
C LEU A 563 -12.49 9.64 -10.69
N ASN A 564 -11.99 9.97 -9.49
CA ASN A 564 -10.74 9.46 -8.96
C ASN A 564 -10.98 8.36 -7.94
N ARG A 565 -10.35 7.20 -8.13
CA ARG A 565 -10.60 6.01 -7.30
C ARG A 565 -10.19 6.27 -5.85
N VAL A 566 -11.07 5.95 -4.90
CA VAL A 566 -10.75 6.00 -3.47
C VAL A 566 -10.06 4.70 -3.06
N ASP A 567 -8.85 4.84 -2.53
CA ASP A 567 -8.13 3.72 -1.95
C ASP A 567 -8.85 3.24 -0.68
N SER A 568 -9.37 2.01 -0.71
CA SER A 568 -10.15 1.41 0.37
C SER A 568 -9.99 -0.10 0.36
N THR A 569 -10.05 -0.70 1.54
CA THR A 569 -10.09 -2.16 1.74
C THR A 569 -11.50 -2.71 1.50
N GLU A 570 -11.62 -4.02 1.29
CA GLU A 570 -12.92 -4.70 1.27
C GLU A 570 -13.64 -4.58 2.61
N ALA A 571 -12.91 -4.54 3.73
CA ALA A 571 -13.49 -4.34 5.05
C ALA A 571 -14.14 -2.95 5.17
N GLU A 572 -13.47 -1.89 4.73
CA GLU A 572 -14.01 -0.52 4.70
C GLU A 572 -15.21 -0.40 3.77
N ARG A 573 -15.17 -1.02 2.58
CA ARG A 573 -16.33 -1.03 1.67
C ARG A 573 -17.57 -1.73 2.23
N ARG A 574 -17.47 -2.45 3.35
CA ARG A 574 -18.60 -3.06 4.06
C ARG A 574 -19.06 -2.22 5.25
N TYR A 575 -18.44 -1.08 5.51
CA TYR A 575 -18.69 -0.22 6.65
C TYR A 575 -19.16 1.17 6.18
N ALA A 576 -20.41 1.53 6.47
CA ALA A 576 -21.04 2.76 5.96
C ALA A 576 -20.28 4.04 6.34
N PRO A 577 -19.75 4.21 7.57
CA PRO A 577 -18.91 5.37 7.92
C PRO A 577 -17.60 5.48 7.14
N SER A 578 -17.15 4.44 6.42
CA SER A 578 -16.03 4.58 5.49
C SER A 578 -16.36 5.46 4.27
N TYR A 579 -17.64 5.72 4.01
CA TYR A 579 -18.12 6.52 2.89
C TYR A 579 -18.40 7.95 3.35
N LYS A 580 -17.75 8.92 2.70
CA LYS A 580 -17.97 10.35 2.95
C LYS A 580 -19.01 10.90 2.00
N GLN A 581 -19.79 11.89 2.46
CA GLN A 581 -20.71 12.63 1.60
C GLN A 581 -20.00 13.15 0.35
N GLY A 582 -20.66 13.05 -0.80
CA GLY A 582 -20.14 13.45 -2.11
C GLY A 582 -19.20 12.44 -2.77
N MET A 583 -18.83 11.34 -2.09
CA MET A 583 -18.23 10.20 -2.78
C MET A 583 -19.22 9.60 -3.77
N VAL A 584 -18.73 8.97 -4.83
CA VAL A 584 -19.55 8.31 -5.84
C VAL A 584 -19.30 6.81 -5.77
N ILE A 585 -20.36 6.02 -5.74
CA ILE A 585 -20.29 4.57 -5.85
C ILE A 585 -20.78 4.11 -7.23
N GLN A 586 -20.13 3.07 -7.74
CA GLN A 586 -20.50 2.39 -8.98
C GLN A 586 -20.54 0.88 -8.74
N PRO A 587 -21.73 0.25 -8.79
CA PRO A 587 -21.85 -1.20 -8.61
C PRO A 587 -21.21 -1.98 -9.76
N GLU A 588 -20.42 -3.00 -9.45
CA GLU A 588 -19.82 -3.90 -10.46
C GLU A 588 -20.77 -5.03 -10.87
N LYS A 589 -21.91 -5.16 -10.18
CA LYS A 589 -23.02 -6.07 -10.47
C LYS A 589 -24.34 -5.48 -9.96
N ASP A 590 -25.45 -6.05 -10.39
CA ASP A 590 -26.78 -5.64 -9.92
C ASP A 590 -27.03 -6.06 -8.46
N TYR A 591 -27.67 -5.19 -7.70
CA TYR A 591 -28.16 -5.43 -6.35
C TYR A 591 -29.65 -5.10 -6.28
N LYS A 592 -30.49 -6.03 -6.74
CA LYS A 592 -31.95 -5.87 -6.77
C LYS A 592 -32.53 -5.44 -5.42
N ALA A 593 -32.10 -6.07 -4.33
CA ALA A 593 -32.57 -5.74 -2.97
C ALA A 593 -32.15 -4.34 -2.48
N ALA A 594 -31.12 -3.74 -3.07
CA ALA A 594 -30.67 -2.38 -2.75
C ALA A 594 -31.13 -1.35 -3.80
N GLY A 595 -31.83 -1.78 -4.86
CA GLY A 595 -32.19 -0.93 -5.99
C GLY A 595 -31.00 -0.42 -6.81
N LEU A 596 -29.81 -1.04 -6.70
CA LEU A 596 -28.61 -0.59 -7.39
C LEU A 596 -28.36 -1.38 -8.67
N THR A 597 -28.12 -0.66 -9.76
CA THR A 597 -27.88 -1.23 -11.10
C THR A 597 -26.38 -1.22 -11.42
N ARG A 598 -25.89 -2.28 -12.07
CA ARG A 598 -24.50 -2.39 -12.52
C ARG A 598 -24.11 -1.21 -13.40
N GLY A 599 -22.97 -0.60 -13.11
CA GLY A 599 -22.36 0.46 -13.92
C GLY A 599 -22.97 1.86 -13.74
N GLU A 600 -24.15 1.98 -13.14
CA GLU A 600 -24.76 3.27 -12.82
C GLU A 600 -24.09 3.94 -11.62
N LEU A 601 -24.16 5.28 -11.58
CA LEU A 601 -23.47 6.11 -10.59
C LEU A 601 -24.44 6.61 -9.53
N TYR A 602 -24.04 6.47 -8.27
CA TYR A 602 -24.79 6.97 -7.12
C TYR A 602 -23.90 7.81 -6.21
N VAL A 603 -24.36 8.98 -5.80
CA VAL A 603 -23.64 9.90 -4.90
C VAL A 603 -24.00 9.56 -3.46
N VAL A 604 -22.99 9.41 -2.60
CA VAL A 604 -23.14 9.20 -1.17
C VAL A 604 -23.73 10.46 -0.54
N ASP A 605 -24.87 10.30 0.12
CA ASP A 605 -25.53 11.36 0.86
C ASP A 605 -25.06 11.34 2.33
N GLN A 606 -25.26 10.21 3.01
CA GLN A 606 -24.87 10.05 4.41
C GLN A 606 -24.76 8.57 4.83
N ALA A 607 -24.00 8.34 5.90
CA ALA A 607 -24.00 7.08 6.64
C ALA A 607 -24.86 7.21 7.89
N LEU A 608 -25.76 6.25 8.11
CA LEU A 608 -26.68 6.20 9.24
C LEU A 608 -26.26 5.13 10.27
N PRO A 609 -26.75 5.23 11.53
CA PRO A 609 -26.60 4.17 12.52
C PRO A 609 -27.07 2.79 11.99
N GLY A 610 -26.55 1.70 12.57
CA GLY A 610 -26.86 0.34 12.11
C GLY A 610 -26.14 -0.09 10.83
N ASN A 611 -25.14 0.67 10.37
CA ASN A 611 -24.38 0.41 9.15
C ASN A 611 -25.23 0.51 7.87
N VAL A 612 -26.02 1.57 7.77
CA VAL A 612 -26.86 1.86 6.60
C VAL A 612 -26.22 3.00 5.81
N LEU A 613 -26.11 2.82 4.49
CA LEU A 613 -25.59 3.82 3.56
C LEU A 613 -26.76 4.37 2.72
N VAL A 614 -26.86 5.69 2.69
CA VAL A 614 -27.83 6.41 1.87
C VAL A 614 -27.12 7.01 0.67
N VAL A 615 -27.63 6.72 -0.52
CA VAL A 615 -27.10 7.24 -1.78
C VAL A 615 -28.21 7.82 -2.64
N LYS A 616 -27.85 8.72 -3.54
CA LYS A 616 -28.76 9.35 -4.51
C LYS A 616 -28.29 9.05 -5.92
N ASP A 617 -29.21 8.74 -6.82
CA ASP A 617 -28.89 8.70 -8.26
C ASP A 617 -28.92 10.12 -8.87
N ARG A 618 -28.76 10.20 -10.19
CA ARG A 618 -28.79 11.47 -10.93
C ARG A 618 -30.14 12.18 -10.93
N SER A 619 -31.24 11.45 -10.78
CA SER A 619 -32.58 12.04 -10.67
C SER A 619 -32.84 12.62 -9.28
N GLY A 620 -31.96 12.36 -8.32
CA GLY A 620 -32.14 12.70 -6.91
C GLY A 620 -32.90 11.62 -6.12
N SER A 621 -33.28 10.51 -6.76
CA SER A 621 -33.95 9.39 -6.09
C SER A 621 -33.01 8.77 -5.06
N ARG A 622 -33.54 8.54 -3.85
CA ARG A 622 -32.80 8.09 -2.67
C ARG A 622 -32.89 6.57 -2.52
N TYR A 623 -31.75 5.94 -2.25
CA TYR A 623 -31.62 4.50 -2.01
C TYR A 623 -30.92 4.25 -0.68
N GLU A 624 -31.40 3.27 0.08
CA GLU A 624 -30.84 2.91 1.39
C GLU A 624 -30.51 1.42 1.42
N PHE A 625 -29.29 1.09 1.84
CA PHE A 625 -28.87 -0.30 1.94
C PHE A 625 -27.74 -0.49 2.94
N ASN A 626 -27.53 -1.72 3.39
CA ASN A 626 -26.37 -2.07 4.20
C ASN A 626 -25.20 -2.50 3.30
N PRO A 627 -24.05 -1.79 3.29
CA PRO A 627 -22.93 -2.08 2.40
C PRO A 627 -22.29 -3.44 2.66
N ARG A 628 -22.55 -4.12 3.79
CA ARG A 628 -22.15 -5.52 4.00
C ARG A 628 -22.74 -6.48 2.97
N LYS A 629 -23.97 -6.19 2.50
CA LYS A 629 -24.68 -6.99 1.49
C LYS A 629 -24.28 -6.60 0.06
N ALA A 630 -23.66 -5.44 -0.13
CA ALA A 630 -23.21 -4.92 -1.42
C ALA A 630 -21.68 -4.93 -1.56
N THR A 631 -21.10 -6.11 -1.84
CA THR A 631 -19.65 -6.35 -1.67
C THR A 631 -18.76 -5.94 -2.85
N LYS A 632 -19.34 -5.66 -4.02
CA LYS A 632 -18.65 -5.29 -5.27
C LYS A 632 -19.05 -3.87 -5.70
N LEU A 633 -18.60 -2.89 -4.93
CA LEU A 633 -18.77 -1.47 -5.20
C LEU A 633 -17.39 -0.86 -5.51
N SER A 634 -17.27 -0.15 -6.63
CA SER A 634 -16.16 0.79 -6.84
C SER A 634 -16.52 2.13 -6.22
N VAL A 635 -15.57 2.75 -5.54
CA VAL A 635 -15.77 4.01 -4.80
C VAL A 635 -14.83 5.07 -5.37
N TYR A 636 -15.37 6.26 -5.62
CA TYR A 636 -14.70 7.36 -6.27
C TYR A 636 -14.90 8.67 -5.51
N LYS A 637 -13.93 9.57 -5.63
CA LYS A 637 -14.09 10.98 -5.32
C LYS A 637 -14.43 11.70 -6.63
N LEU A 638 -15.53 12.47 -6.60
CA LEU A 638 -15.89 13.38 -7.68
C LEU A 638 -15.02 14.63 -7.58
N GLU A 639 -14.33 14.97 -8.66
CA GLU A 639 -13.54 16.21 -8.78
C GLU A 639 -13.96 16.93 -10.06
N LYS A 640 -13.81 18.26 -10.10
CA LYS A 640 -14.14 19.10 -11.27
C LYS A 640 -12.89 19.77 -11.84
N PRO A 641 -11.90 19.01 -12.34
CA PRO A 641 -10.71 19.60 -12.94
C PRO A 641 -11.04 20.28 -14.27
N GLU A 642 -10.28 21.33 -14.56
CA GLU A 642 -10.21 21.92 -15.89
C GLU A 642 -9.40 21.01 -16.83
N LEU A 643 -9.96 20.68 -17.99
CA LEU A 643 -9.26 19.99 -19.09
C LEU A 643 -9.08 20.94 -20.26
N SER A 644 -7.86 21.00 -20.77
CA SER A 644 -7.47 21.80 -21.94
C SER A 644 -6.99 20.90 -23.08
N VAL A 645 -7.15 21.38 -24.32
CA VAL A 645 -6.48 20.76 -25.47
C VAL A 645 -4.96 20.75 -25.23
N GLY A 646 -4.34 19.59 -25.41
CA GLY A 646 -2.94 19.34 -25.08
C GLY A 646 -2.67 18.74 -23.70
N ASP A 647 -3.68 18.65 -22.82
CA ASP A 647 -3.51 18.01 -21.51
C ASP A 647 -3.13 16.53 -21.65
N LEU A 648 -2.18 16.09 -20.82
CA LEU A 648 -1.88 14.67 -20.63
C LEU A 648 -2.77 14.11 -19.53
N ILE A 649 -3.53 13.07 -19.86
CA ILE A 649 -4.45 12.40 -18.94
C ILE A 649 -4.12 10.92 -18.80
N ARG A 650 -4.59 10.34 -17.71
CA ARG A 650 -4.51 8.91 -17.41
C ARG A 650 -5.91 8.37 -17.17
N ILE A 651 -6.20 7.24 -17.76
CA ILE A 651 -7.45 6.52 -17.59
C ILE A 651 -7.40 5.73 -16.27
N ASN A 652 -8.45 5.87 -15.46
CA ASN A 652 -8.53 5.30 -14.11
C ASN A 652 -9.46 4.08 -14.01
N ARG A 653 -10.12 3.71 -15.11
CA ARG A 653 -11.05 2.57 -15.18
C ARG A 653 -10.98 1.92 -16.56
N GLN A 654 -11.02 0.60 -16.59
CA GLN A 654 -11.12 -0.14 -17.85
C GLN A 654 -12.51 0.02 -18.44
N ASP A 655 -12.58 0.26 -19.75
CA ASP A 655 -13.80 0.25 -20.54
C ASP A 655 -13.55 -0.52 -21.85
N PRO A 656 -13.90 -1.82 -21.90
CA PRO A 656 -13.69 -2.63 -23.08
C PRO A 656 -14.45 -2.17 -24.32
N LYS A 657 -15.58 -1.45 -24.16
CA LYS A 657 -16.37 -0.98 -25.31
C LYS A 657 -15.64 0.13 -26.07
N LEU A 658 -14.88 0.92 -25.34
CA LEU A 658 -14.06 1.99 -25.90
C LEU A 658 -12.61 1.54 -26.10
N ASP A 659 -12.26 0.28 -25.83
CA ASP A 659 -10.90 -0.28 -25.77
C ASP A 659 -9.98 0.38 -24.71
N LEU A 660 -10.55 1.07 -23.71
CA LEU A 660 -9.76 1.79 -22.71
C LEU A 660 -9.28 0.88 -21.59
N THR A 661 -8.01 1.01 -21.22
CA THR A 661 -7.39 0.25 -20.15
C THR A 661 -6.99 1.16 -18.98
N ASN A 662 -7.20 0.67 -17.76
CA ASN A 662 -6.79 1.40 -16.56
C ASN A 662 -5.26 1.56 -16.55
N GLY A 663 -4.80 2.80 -16.48
CA GLY A 663 -3.39 3.17 -16.58
C GLY A 663 -2.98 3.76 -17.93
N ASP A 664 -3.82 3.67 -18.96
CA ASP A 664 -3.56 4.26 -20.28
C ASP A 664 -3.30 5.75 -20.15
N ARG A 665 -2.26 6.23 -20.83
CA ARG A 665 -1.94 7.65 -20.91
C ARG A 665 -2.27 8.17 -22.30
N MET A 666 -3.03 9.25 -22.35
CA MET A 666 -3.54 9.84 -23.58
C MET A 666 -3.41 11.36 -23.53
N ARG A 667 -3.48 11.99 -24.70
CA ARG A 667 -3.49 13.44 -24.86
C ARG A 667 -4.88 13.91 -25.28
N VAL A 668 -5.36 15.00 -24.70
CA VAL A 668 -6.57 15.67 -25.17
C VAL A 668 -6.29 16.39 -26.49
N THR A 669 -6.99 16.03 -27.55
CA THR A 669 -6.79 16.61 -28.89
C THR A 669 -7.85 17.65 -29.26
N SER A 670 -9.09 17.47 -28.82
CA SER A 670 -10.15 18.48 -28.97
C SER A 670 -11.21 18.36 -27.88
N ILE A 671 -11.95 19.45 -27.66
CA ILE A 671 -13.03 19.56 -26.69
C ILE A 671 -14.19 20.31 -27.34
N GLU A 672 -15.09 19.56 -27.99
CA GLU A 672 -16.14 20.12 -28.83
C GLU A 672 -17.44 19.35 -28.63
N ASN A 673 -18.59 20.03 -28.74
CA ASN A 673 -19.93 19.42 -28.77
C ASN A 673 -20.22 18.40 -27.65
N GLY A 674 -19.70 18.64 -26.44
CA GLY A 674 -19.91 17.73 -25.30
C GLY A 674 -19.10 16.42 -25.39
N VAL A 675 -18.01 16.42 -26.16
CA VAL A 675 -17.10 15.29 -26.33
C VAL A 675 -15.66 15.76 -26.10
N VAL A 676 -14.91 14.97 -25.34
CA VAL A 676 -13.45 15.11 -25.22
C VAL A 676 -12.81 14.06 -26.12
N GLN A 677 -12.04 14.51 -27.12
CA GLN A 677 -11.26 13.62 -27.98
C GLN A 677 -9.89 13.36 -27.37
N LEU A 678 -9.50 12.11 -27.35
CA LEU A 678 -8.23 11.63 -26.83
C LEU A 678 -7.43 10.93 -27.92
N ALA A 679 -6.10 11.08 -27.88
CA ALA A 679 -5.17 10.34 -28.71
C ALA A 679 -4.10 9.65 -27.85
N SER A 680 -3.66 8.46 -28.25
CA SER A 680 -2.53 7.76 -27.63
C SER A 680 -1.27 8.62 -27.69
N ILE A 681 -0.41 8.51 -26.67
CA ILE A 681 0.91 9.15 -26.70
C ILE A 681 1.82 8.49 -27.75
N LYS A 682 1.66 7.18 -27.94
CA LYS A 682 2.34 6.43 -28.99
C LYS A 682 1.78 6.79 -30.36
N GLU A 683 2.69 6.95 -31.31
CA GLU A 683 2.40 7.23 -32.71
C GLU A 683 2.97 6.10 -33.58
N VAL A 684 2.23 5.72 -34.63
CA VAL A 684 2.63 4.78 -35.67
C VAL A 684 2.55 5.51 -36.99
N ASN A 685 3.66 5.57 -37.75
CA ASN A 685 3.75 6.30 -39.01
C ASN A 685 3.33 7.79 -38.91
N GLY A 686 3.62 8.44 -37.79
CA GLY A 686 3.30 9.86 -37.56
C GLY A 686 1.84 10.16 -37.21
N GLN A 687 1.00 9.13 -37.04
CA GLN A 687 -0.38 9.24 -36.55
C GLN A 687 -0.50 8.60 -35.17
N PRO A 688 -1.40 9.04 -34.29
CA PRO A 688 -1.62 8.36 -33.02
C PRO A 688 -2.05 6.91 -33.26
N GLU A 689 -1.45 5.96 -32.54
CA GLU A 689 -1.80 4.54 -32.56
C GLU A 689 -3.30 4.32 -32.34
N ARG A 690 -3.93 5.17 -31.52
CA ARG A 690 -5.35 5.09 -31.19
C ARG A 690 -5.96 6.44 -30.84
N THR A 691 -7.21 6.63 -31.22
CA THR A 691 -8.04 7.76 -30.81
C THR A 691 -9.32 7.29 -30.11
N VAL A 692 -9.83 8.08 -29.17
CA VAL A 692 -11.01 7.74 -28.37
C VAL A 692 -11.85 8.97 -28.11
N SER A 693 -13.16 8.84 -28.31
CA SER A 693 -14.15 9.88 -28.01
C SER A 693 -14.82 9.61 -26.67
N LEU A 694 -14.72 10.56 -25.74
CA LEU A 694 -15.38 10.48 -24.44
C LEU A 694 -16.56 11.46 -24.35
N PRO A 695 -17.81 10.98 -24.24
CA PRO A 695 -18.95 11.86 -24.03
C PRO A 695 -18.91 12.45 -22.62
N THR A 696 -19.19 13.75 -22.50
CA THR A 696 -19.10 14.50 -21.23
C THR A 696 -20.45 14.60 -20.51
N ASN A 697 -21.46 13.85 -20.97
CA ASN A 697 -22.75 13.72 -20.30
C ASN A 697 -22.69 12.84 -19.04
N ARG A 698 -21.53 12.23 -18.76
CA ARG A 698 -21.24 11.51 -17.53
C ARG A 698 -19.85 11.88 -16.99
N PRO A 699 -19.62 11.80 -15.67
CA PRO A 699 -18.30 11.96 -15.11
C PRO A 699 -17.28 11.02 -15.77
N LEU A 700 -16.12 11.57 -16.11
CA LEU A 700 -15.07 10.87 -16.84
C LEU A 700 -14.16 10.12 -15.87
N HIS A 701 -13.77 8.89 -16.19
CA HIS A 701 -12.82 8.12 -15.39
C HIS A 701 -11.36 8.45 -15.75
N LEU A 702 -10.94 9.70 -15.55
CA LEU A 702 -9.59 10.16 -15.89
C LEU A 702 -9.02 11.16 -14.87
N GLU A 703 -7.70 11.35 -14.91
CA GLU A 703 -6.96 12.37 -14.15
C GLU A 703 -5.78 12.92 -14.98
N HIS A 704 -5.25 14.11 -14.64
CA HIS A 704 -4.00 14.59 -15.25
C HIS A 704 -2.81 13.66 -14.95
N ALA A 705 -1.88 13.55 -15.90
CA ALA A 705 -0.88 12.49 -15.94
C ALA A 705 0.55 12.91 -16.34
N TYR A 706 0.97 14.12 -15.99
CA TYR A 706 2.35 14.58 -16.21
C TYR A 706 3.37 13.84 -15.34
N SER A 707 2.95 13.38 -14.16
CA SER A 707 3.76 12.60 -13.23
C SER A 707 3.03 11.37 -12.72
N ALA A 708 3.80 10.39 -12.24
CA ALA A 708 3.32 9.14 -11.68
C ALA A 708 4.00 8.83 -10.34
N THR A 709 3.32 8.07 -9.49
CA THR A 709 3.99 7.47 -8.32
C THR A 709 4.90 6.32 -8.77
N VAL A 710 5.90 5.97 -7.96
CA VAL A 710 6.82 4.85 -8.24
C VAL A 710 6.09 3.54 -8.57
N HIS A 711 5.05 3.19 -7.81
CA HIS A 711 4.24 1.97 -8.05
C HIS A 711 3.53 2.03 -9.41
N SER A 712 2.91 3.16 -9.75
CA SER A 712 2.24 3.35 -11.05
C SER A 712 3.21 3.48 -12.24
N ALA A 713 4.50 3.68 -11.96
CA ALA A 713 5.56 3.73 -12.97
C ALA A 713 6.14 2.34 -13.29
N GLN A 714 5.79 1.31 -12.53
CA GLN A 714 6.28 -0.05 -12.78
C GLN A 714 5.85 -0.55 -14.16
N GLY A 715 6.77 -1.26 -14.82
CA GLY A 715 6.60 -1.71 -16.21
C GLY A 715 6.84 -0.62 -17.27
N LEU A 716 6.82 0.68 -16.91
CA LEU A 716 7.09 1.75 -17.88
C LEU A 716 8.58 1.80 -18.23
N THR A 717 8.90 2.37 -19.38
CA THR A 717 10.26 2.65 -19.86
C THR A 717 10.22 3.97 -20.63
N ASN A 718 11.16 4.86 -20.34
CA ASN A 718 11.25 6.20 -20.91
C ASN A 718 12.73 6.59 -21.07
N ASP A 719 13.04 7.52 -21.96
CA ASP A 719 14.43 7.95 -22.17
C ASP A 719 14.99 8.68 -20.96
N ARG A 720 14.19 9.56 -20.38
CA ARG A 720 14.56 10.32 -19.19
C ARG A 720 13.57 10.10 -18.07
N VAL A 721 14.08 9.97 -16.86
CA VAL A 721 13.27 9.93 -15.63
C VAL A 721 13.69 11.06 -14.71
N MET A 722 12.72 11.82 -14.19
CA MET A 722 12.93 12.88 -13.20
C MET A 722 12.28 12.48 -11.89
N ILE A 723 13.05 12.36 -10.80
CA ILE A 723 12.60 11.69 -9.57
C ILE A 723 12.62 12.68 -8.40
N SER A 724 11.47 12.90 -7.77
CA SER A 724 11.36 13.65 -6.50
C SER A 724 11.47 12.69 -5.31
N LEU A 725 12.49 12.88 -4.48
CA LEU A 725 12.73 12.09 -3.27
C LEU A 725 12.66 12.94 -2.00
N ASN A 726 12.18 12.32 -0.92
CA ASN A 726 12.18 12.87 0.42
C ASN A 726 12.75 11.81 1.37
N THR A 727 13.92 12.09 1.95
CA THR A 727 14.69 11.19 2.82
C THR A 727 13.93 10.72 4.07
N LYS A 728 12.93 11.49 4.50
CA LYS A 728 12.06 11.16 5.64
C LYS A 728 10.80 10.37 5.23
N SER A 729 10.52 10.27 3.94
CA SER A 729 9.37 9.51 3.45
C SER A 729 9.66 8.01 3.43
N ARG A 730 8.68 7.20 3.84
CA ARG A 730 8.69 5.74 3.64
C ARG A 730 8.73 5.34 2.17
N THR A 731 8.34 6.25 1.27
CA THR A 731 8.41 6.06 -0.18
C THR A 731 9.82 6.27 -0.76
N THR A 732 10.80 6.59 0.09
CA THR A 732 12.22 6.56 -0.25
C THR A 732 12.84 5.37 0.45
N SER A 733 13.00 4.28 -0.31
CA SER A 733 13.52 2.99 0.15
C SER A 733 14.17 2.25 -1.01
N GLN A 734 14.86 1.15 -0.72
CA GLN A 734 15.74 0.48 -1.68
C GLN A 734 15.01 -0.04 -2.93
N ASN A 735 13.87 -0.71 -2.76
CA ASN A 735 13.09 -1.23 -3.87
C ASN A 735 12.47 -0.10 -4.71
N LEU A 736 11.96 0.96 -4.07
CA LEU A 736 11.38 2.11 -4.77
C LEU A 736 12.44 2.90 -5.53
N TRP A 737 13.62 3.06 -4.94
CA TRP A 737 14.79 3.64 -5.60
C TRP A 737 15.16 2.87 -6.86
N TYR A 738 15.31 1.54 -6.73
CA TYR A 738 15.63 0.67 -7.84
C TYR A 738 14.58 0.75 -8.95
N VAL A 739 13.29 0.69 -8.60
CA VAL A 739 12.19 0.81 -9.57
C VAL A 739 12.25 2.16 -10.28
N ALA A 740 12.48 3.27 -9.56
CA ALA A 740 12.47 4.61 -10.14
C ALA A 740 13.60 4.82 -11.16
N ILE A 741 14.85 4.51 -10.82
CA ILE A 741 15.99 4.75 -11.74
C ILE A 741 16.01 3.75 -12.91
N SER A 742 15.50 2.52 -12.71
CA SER A 742 15.48 1.50 -13.77
C SER A 742 14.46 1.74 -14.89
N ARG A 743 13.60 2.77 -14.77
CA ARG A 743 12.70 3.20 -15.85
C ARG A 743 13.40 4.02 -16.93
N ALA A 744 14.55 4.61 -16.62
CA ALA A 744 15.31 5.43 -17.56
C ALA A 744 16.10 4.56 -18.54
N ARG A 745 16.05 4.87 -19.83
CA ARG A 745 16.91 4.28 -20.87
C ARG A 745 18.20 5.07 -21.06
N LEU A 746 18.14 6.41 -20.99
CA LEU A 746 19.27 7.31 -21.23
C LEU A 746 19.72 8.04 -19.96
N GLU A 747 18.79 8.61 -19.20
CA GLU A 747 19.17 9.51 -18.09
C GLU A 747 18.17 9.45 -16.92
N ALA A 748 18.69 9.39 -15.68
CA ALA A 748 17.90 9.56 -14.46
C ALA A 748 18.37 10.78 -13.69
N ARG A 749 17.46 11.72 -13.42
CA ARG A 749 17.68 12.94 -12.65
C ARG A 749 17.00 12.83 -11.29
N VAL A 750 17.71 13.16 -10.22
CA VAL A 750 17.20 13.05 -8.85
C VAL A 750 17.17 14.41 -8.19
N TYR A 751 16.03 14.75 -7.59
CA TYR A 751 15.81 15.96 -6.82
C TYR A 751 15.46 15.51 -5.40
N ALA A 752 16.29 15.81 -4.41
CA ALA A 752 16.16 15.30 -3.04
C ALA A 752 16.20 16.43 -2.00
N ASP A 753 15.57 16.23 -0.84
CA ASP A 753 15.61 17.20 0.27
C ASP A 753 16.98 17.27 0.96
N SER A 754 17.76 16.19 0.88
CA SER A 754 19.13 16.13 1.40
C SER A 754 19.95 15.09 0.66
N ILE A 755 21.06 15.49 0.04
CA ILE A 755 22.02 14.57 -0.59
C ILE A 755 22.75 13.76 0.47
N SER A 756 23.16 14.39 1.57
CA SER A 756 23.87 13.70 2.67
C SER A 756 23.00 12.64 3.36
N GLY A 757 21.70 12.89 3.52
CA GLY A 757 20.76 11.92 4.10
C GLY A 757 20.27 10.85 3.11
N LEU A 758 20.45 11.08 1.81
CA LEU A 758 19.88 10.22 0.77
C LEU A 758 20.40 8.77 0.83
N PRO A 759 21.72 8.49 0.93
CA PRO A 759 22.24 7.12 0.97
C PRO A 759 21.57 6.26 2.05
N ALA A 760 21.40 6.81 3.26
CA ALA A 760 20.76 6.11 4.36
C ALA A 760 19.27 5.88 4.09
N ALA A 761 18.57 6.86 3.51
CA ALA A 761 17.15 6.74 3.18
C ALA A 761 16.89 5.66 2.12
N ILE A 762 17.63 5.67 1.01
CA ILE A 762 17.46 4.66 -0.07
C ILE A 762 18.03 3.28 0.29
N ALA A 763 18.80 3.15 1.37
CA ALA A 763 19.21 1.85 1.89
C ALA A 763 18.13 1.17 2.76
N LYS A 764 17.09 1.91 3.17
CA LYS A 764 16.02 1.36 4.00
C LYS A 764 15.24 0.26 3.26
N ARG A 765 14.94 -0.83 3.96
CA ARG A 765 14.06 -1.91 3.50
C ARG A 765 12.79 -1.94 4.35
N TYR A 766 11.65 -2.09 3.68
CA TYR A 766 10.35 -2.28 4.31
C TYR A 766 9.74 -3.60 3.82
N ASP A 767 10.49 -4.69 3.98
CA ASP A 767 10.10 -5.99 3.47
C ASP A 767 8.82 -6.48 4.16
N LYS A 768 7.84 -6.96 3.39
CA LYS A 768 6.69 -7.66 3.96
C LYS A 768 7.17 -8.88 4.73
N SER A 769 6.78 -8.93 5.99
CA SER A 769 6.97 -10.10 6.83
C SER A 769 6.00 -11.20 6.39
N THR A 770 6.41 -12.46 6.50
CA THR A 770 5.61 -13.62 6.11
C THR A 770 5.06 -14.33 7.33
N ALA A 771 3.88 -14.93 7.23
CA ALA A 771 3.29 -15.71 8.31
C ALA A 771 4.19 -16.90 8.70
N LEU A 772 4.84 -17.54 7.72
CA LEU A 772 5.71 -18.68 7.91
C LEU A 772 7.01 -18.31 8.64
N SER A 773 7.64 -17.18 8.29
CA SER A 773 8.85 -16.73 9.01
C SER A 773 8.55 -16.46 10.47
N LEU A 774 7.43 -15.80 10.77
CA LEU A 774 6.97 -15.55 12.12
C LEU A 774 6.74 -16.86 12.89
N GLN A 775 6.11 -17.88 12.27
CA GLN A 775 5.95 -19.19 12.89
C GLN A 775 7.31 -19.86 13.17
N GLN A 776 8.23 -19.86 12.22
CA GLN A 776 9.56 -20.46 12.36
C GLN A 776 10.37 -19.77 13.47
N GLU A 777 10.31 -18.45 13.58
CA GLU A 777 10.92 -17.69 14.67
C GLU A 777 10.39 -18.14 16.03
N ARG A 778 9.07 -18.27 16.15
CA ARG A 778 8.40 -18.74 17.38
C ARG A 778 8.83 -20.16 17.74
N GLU A 779 8.95 -21.05 16.76
CA GLU A 779 9.42 -22.43 16.97
C GLU A 779 10.89 -22.48 17.38
N LYS A 780 11.76 -21.69 16.74
CA LYS A 780 13.17 -21.56 17.14
C LYS A 780 13.32 -21.06 18.56
N GLN A 781 12.54 -20.05 18.96
CA GLN A 781 12.59 -19.52 20.31
C GLN A 781 12.05 -20.50 21.36
N ARG A 782 11.05 -21.32 21.02
CA ARG A 782 10.61 -22.42 21.91
C ARG A 782 11.70 -23.47 22.14
N ARG A 783 12.55 -23.71 21.14
CA ARG A 783 13.68 -24.65 21.24
C ARG A 783 14.88 -24.07 22.00
N ASP A 784 15.07 -22.75 21.98
CA ASP A 784 16.16 -22.05 22.65
C ASP A 784 15.59 -20.86 23.46
N PRO A 785 14.87 -21.14 24.58
CA PRO A 785 14.27 -20.10 25.38
C PRO A 785 15.36 -19.25 26.03
N LEU A 786 15.32 -17.95 25.76
CA LEU A 786 15.95 -16.97 26.65
C LEU A 786 15.26 -17.13 28.00
N GLN A 787 16.01 -17.28 29.09
CA GLN A 787 15.45 -17.11 30.43
C GLN A 787 15.33 -15.61 30.68
N PRO A 788 14.13 -14.99 30.61
CA PRO A 788 13.94 -13.73 31.28
C PRO A 788 14.05 -14.02 32.77
N ARG A 789 15.11 -13.54 33.43
CA ARG A 789 14.98 -13.27 34.85
C ARG A 789 13.99 -12.12 34.98
N THR A 790 12.75 -12.47 35.27
CA THR A 790 11.80 -11.56 35.90
C THR A 790 12.54 -10.91 37.07
N VAL A 791 12.69 -9.59 37.01
CA VAL A 791 13.10 -8.82 38.18
C VAL A 791 11.88 -8.77 39.10
N VAL A 792 11.66 -9.87 39.81
CA VAL A 792 10.86 -9.96 41.02
C VAL A 792 11.67 -10.87 41.93
N ASP A 793 12.65 -10.26 42.58
CA ASP A 793 12.78 -10.30 44.04
C ASP A 793 14.03 -9.53 44.43
N GLY A 794 13.81 -8.59 45.35
CA GLY A 794 14.89 -7.94 46.06
C GLY A 794 15.64 -8.94 46.94
N GLN A 795 16.91 -8.62 47.17
CA GLN A 795 17.84 -9.19 48.13
C GLN A 795 18.92 -10.15 47.61
N ALA A 796 20.12 -9.87 48.14
CA ALA A 796 21.36 -10.62 48.18
C ALA A 796 22.30 -10.56 46.96
N GLY A 797 23.50 -10.02 47.20
CA GLY A 797 24.68 -10.27 46.36
C GLY A 797 25.74 -9.17 46.28
N LEU A 798 26.08 -8.46 47.37
CA LEU A 798 27.26 -7.59 47.41
C LEU A 798 28.09 -7.90 48.66
N GLU A 799 28.94 -8.92 48.58
CA GLU A 799 30.17 -9.00 49.37
C GLU A 799 31.36 -9.18 48.43
N ARG A 800 32.12 -8.09 48.25
CA ARG A 800 33.43 -8.09 47.59
C ARG A 800 34.51 -8.40 48.62
N LYS A 801 35.17 -9.56 48.51
CA LYS A 801 36.51 -9.75 49.09
C LYS A 801 37.54 -8.96 48.27
N ARG A 802 38.19 -7.99 48.92
CA ARG A 802 39.40 -7.31 48.45
C ARG A 802 40.60 -8.28 48.53
N ARG A 803 41.32 -8.46 47.42
CA ARG A 803 42.76 -8.76 47.40
C ARG A 803 43.34 -8.15 46.13
N THR A 804 44.10 -7.07 46.28
CA THR A 804 45.01 -6.53 45.27
C THR A 804 46.40 -6.58 45.89
N GLY A 805 47.24 -7.49 45.40
CA GLY A 805 48.70 -7.34 45.46
C GLY A 805 49.13 -6.49 44.27
N LEU A 806 49.95 -5.48 44.53
CA LEU A 806 50.60 -4.64 43.54
C LEU A 806 52.09 -4.69 43.86
N ASP A 807 52.83 -5.43 43.03
CA ASP A 807 54.28 -5.25 42.89
C ASP A 807 54.52 -4.28 41.74
N GLY A 808 55.30 -3.25 42.03
CA GLY A 808 55.72 -2.20 41.11
C GLY A 808 56.94 -1.46 41.68
N VAL A 809 58.10 -2.10 41.54
CA VAL A 809 59.47 -1.56 41.62
C VAL A 809 59.56 -0.29 40.73
N SER A 810 60.16 0.86 41.08
CA SER A 810 61.49 1.12 41.66
C SER A 810 61.68 2.61 42.02
N GLY A 811 62.55 2.84 43.02
CA GLY A 811 63.52 3.95 43.14
C GLY A 811 62.99 5.30 43.64
N GLY A 812 63.59 5.99 44.61
CA GLY A 812 64.79 5.75 45.40
C GLY A 812 65.13 7.05 46.12
N GLN A 813 65.42 6.96 47.43
CA GLN A 813 66.19 7.88 48.28
C GLN A 813 65.72 9.34 48.45
N ALA A 814 65.41 9.72 49.69
CA ALA A 814 66.33 10.52 50.52
C ALA A 814 65.89 10.50 52.00
N ARG A 815 66.89 10.28 52.86
CA ARG A 815 66.89 10.39 54.33
C ARG A 815 66.48 11.82 54.74
N THR A 816 65.79 12.05 55.84
CA THR A 816 66.16 11.79 57.25
C THR A 816 64.91 11.77 58.11
#